data_AF-A0A9P5BCN1-F1
#
_entry.id   AF-A0A9P5BCN1-F1
#
_cell.length_a   1.000
_cell.length_b   1.000
_cell.length_c   1.000
_cell.angle_alpha   90.00
_cell.angle_beta   90.00
_cell.angle_gamma   90.00
#
_symmetry.space_group_name_H-M   'P 1'
#
loop_
_entity.id
_entity.type
_entity.pdbx_description
1 polymer ?
#
loop_
_entity_poly.entity_id
_entity_poly.type
_entity_poly.pdbx_seq_one_letter_code
_entity_poly.pdbx_strand_id
1 'polypeptide(L)'
;MPVFQETSNAARDQRILPSRALPVPRLSQQPDLSNVSEEHKEVVVIGAGPAGLFLTLLLARYGITEASLLCLDSKPGTLKAGQADGLQPRTLEVFQSLGIASEIISEGCHMEEVAFWNPVQSNANTNGNGSHVVGIERTSFAPDVNVPARFPFEVTIHQGRIERILEDNLHLYAGKGAIRRSHRFLEYTVDDTDAEFPIVAKYEQDLPDGSTQQGTVRTKYLIGADGARSKVRKCMGLELEGETTDHIWGVCDFVADTNFPDIRKRSAIHSDAGSVMVIPREQIATGEYLTRLYVQVAEEVDTSGDTGTDKKSADKKRRGAVTLEYIFEQARQVFAPYKIKIKEGTEPDWWAAYQIGQRMAPRFSAKTSDGVERVFIVGDACHTHSPKAGQGMNVSMMDSYNLAWKLVHKIHGLTPSSNSGTDPILETFSQERVDVARQLIEFDTQFSHMFSGRIGSADAETSGLTHEEFLRVFSDGSGFTSGCGLHYKESQLIRELGAKSNLLRGDPLLGALTPGRRLLDVEVKRYADATARHLQDEMPPTGRYYVLVFTSNDLLEKSGNSQSSLQSSVEILQKFPKGTVNLIVVHPLTSRFEWTDLPAGVKTFAEMRTYGVSKKEDVYEVLGVSKDDGVVAVLIIAEKRDSIIGSRCTTMASAQNIIKCAVLSTSRKISYSIAENSQNGSCIVLSNSFGADITLYQPVAHRLASLGYRVLSYDHPGHSQSTPVKDVDNVEMEQLISDVDELLRALHIDSIHAWVGVSLGAASGVYLACCRPKLIKNLAYCACNPASFGALGIMPLEYFDKMRAQAEADGTIANVIRQMHYGWASKEWLDEHPDQDERLKLASSTLSLDGLRAMMTLQKNKRFDMRSLVPQLLESCERIMFVKGDHDAHLNPLVDMTRDLVVKMAQEKGVKGDFKLVTVPDSGHGDEPFEVLMVGVDGILMALVCTLHVKLHPEFFHRSITINRIMESIHQPHSETYPDQNGYYGRYGELLHSPPFNQTLNKVRFGLQGRPMPIHHLENRSREVGGAQILVKREDLNHTGAHKINHCVGFALLAKAMGKTKLIAETGAGQHGVALATAAAYFGLECEIHMGGVDTEKQKSNVGRMQILGARVVAATAGQSALKEASDSAFNVYVEQREHALYAIGSAIGPHPFPLIVRDFQSVIGKEAREQFLTTTDGTLPEHVVACVAGGSNAMGMYSAFIDDTAVKLHAVEPLG
;
A
#
# COMPACT_ATOMS: atom_id res chain seq x y z
N MET A 1 -43.53 -14.76 1.60
CA MET A 1 -44.68 -13.83 1.74
C MET A 1 -44.74 -12.97 0.49
N PRO A 2 -45.89 -12.38 0.12
CA PRO A 2 -45.92 -11.33 -0.91
C PRO A 2 -44.93 -10.24 -0.52
N VAL A 3 -44.07 -9.79 -1.44
CA VAL A 3 -42.99 -8.83 -1.13
C VAL A 3 -43.55 -7.41 -1.24
N PHE A 4 -43.32 -6.61 -0.20
CA PHE A 4 -44.31 -5.62 0.23
C PHE A 4 -44.04 -4.16 -0.22
N GLN A 5 -42.83 -3.65 0.01
CA GLN A 5 -42.10 -2.98 -1.06
C GLN A 5 -40.71 -3.59 -1.09
N GLU A 6 -40.21 -3.82 -2.29
CA GLU A 6 -38.78 -3.88 -2.51
C GLU A 6 -38.34 -2.54 -3.09
N THR A 7 -37.52 -1.78 -2.37
CA THR A 7 -36.72 -0.69 -2.93
C THR A 7 -35.26 -1.01 -2.66
N SER A 8 -34.57 -1.42 -3.73
CA SER A 8 -33.11 -1.53 -3.71
C SER A 8 -32.48 -0.15 -3.93
N ASN A 9 -31.25 -0.01 -3.45
CA ASN A 9 -30.32 1.01 -3.92
C ASN A 9 -29.32 0.25 -4.80
N ALA A 10 -28.85 0.80 -5.92
CA ALA A 10 -27.86 0.14 -6.78
C ALA A 10 -26.56 -0.27 -6.02
N ALA A 11 -26.26 0.38 -4.90
CA ALA A 11 -25.20 -0.01 -3.97
C ALA A 11 -25.51 -1.27 -3.11
N ARG A 12 -26.67 -1.92 -3.27
CA ARG A 12 -26.95 -3.28 -2.77
C ARG A 12 -26.48 -4.35 -3.74
N ASP A 13 -26.56 -4.12 -5.04
CA ASP A 13 -26.15 -5.10 -6.06
C ASP A 13 -24.65 -5.40 -5.89
N GLN A 14 -23.86 -4.35 -5.63
CA GLN A 14 -22.44 -4.43 -5.25
C GLN A 14 -22.13 -5.22 -3.95
N ARG A 15 -23.15 -5.63 -3.18
CA ARG A 15 -23.02 -6.49 -1.98
C ARG A 15 -23.45 -7.94 -2.22
N ILE A 16 -24.13 -8.21 -3.34
CA ILE A 16 -24.52 -9.55 -3.79
C ILE A 16 -23.51 -10.05 -4.82
N LEU A 17 -22.93 -9.14 -5.61
CA LEU A 17 -21.75 -9.42 -6.42
C LEU A 17 -20.58 -9.92 -5.54
N PRO A 18 -19.75 -10.86 -6.03
CA PRO A 18 -18.57 -11.32 -5.31
C PRO A 18 -17.63 -10.15 -4.95
N SER A 19 -17.10 -10.17 -3.71
CA SER A 19 -16.15 -9.17 -3.20
C SER A 19 -14.78 -9.27 -3.88
N ARG A 20 -14.71 -8.81 -5.13
CA ARG A 20 -13.48 -8.73 -5.93
C ARG A 20 -12.66 -7.54 -5.48
N ALA A 21 -11.33 -7.66 -5.59
CA ALA A 21 -10.45 -6.51 -5.43
C ALA A 21 -10.76 -5.47 -6.51
N LEU A 22 -10.78 -4.19 -6.12
CA LEU A 22 -10.96 -3.09 -7.07
C LEU A 22 -9.76 -3.01 -8.03
N PRO A 23 -9.95 -2.56 -9.29
CA PRO A 23 -8.87 -2.12 -10.18
C PRO A 23 -7.88 -1.17 -9.52
N VAL A 24 -6.66 -1.08 -10.04
CA VAL A 24 -5.76 0.03 -9.69
C VAL A 24 -6.31 1.36 -10.21
N PRO A 25 -6.10 2.48 -9.50
CA PRO A 25 -6.56 3.78 -9.96
C PRO A 25 -5.98 4.12 -11.35
N ARG A 26 -6.73 4.89 -12.14
CA ARG A 26 -6.31 5.40 -13.44
C ARG A 26 -6.21 6.91 -13.39
N LEU A 27 -5.03 7.45 -13.71
CA LEU A 27 -4.76 8.89 -13.81
C LEU A 27 -4.74 9.36 -15.27
N SER A 28 -4.38 8.47 -16.21
CA SER A 28 -4.46 8.73 -17.64
C SER A 28 -5.92 8.84 -18.10
N GLN A 29 -6.19 9.71 -19.08
CA GLN A 29 -7.49 9.76 -19.73
C GLN A 29 -7.84 8.40 -20.35
N GLN A 30 -9.12 8.00 -20.32
CA GLN A 30 -9.60 6.88 -21.13
C GLN A 30 -9.80 7.36 -22.58
N PRO A 31 -9.25 6.65 -23.58
CA PRO A 31 -9.45 7.01 -24.98
C PRO A 31 -10.93 6.82 -25.37
N ASP A 32 -11.49 7.75 -26.15
CA ASP A 32 -12.84 7.59 -26.69
C ASP A 32 -12.81 6.66 -27.90
N LEU A 33 -13.17 5.40 -27.68
CA LEU A 33 -13.22 4.37 -28.72
C LEU A 33 -14.59 4.31 -29.43
N SER A 34 -15.54 5.21 -29.12
CA SER A 34 -16.93 5.09 -29.57
C SER A 34 -17.21 5.58 -31.00
N ASN A 35 -16.34 6.42 -31.55
CA ASN A 35 -16.55 7.11 -32.84
C ASN A 35 -15.52 6.75 -33.92
N VAL A 36 -14.74 5.68 -33.75
CA VAL A 36 -13.63 5.32 -34.65
C VAL A 36 -14.05 4.24 -35.66
N SER A 37 -13.66 4.40 -36.92
CA SER A 37 -14.03 3.47 -38.02
C SER A 37 -13.20 2.19 -38.07
N GLU A 38 -12.07 2.13 -37.35
CA GLU A 38 -11.21 0.96 -37.21
C GLU A 38 -11.23 0.47 -35.75
N GLU A 39 -11.03 -0.83 -35.51
CA GLU A 39 -11.00 -1.33 -34.13
C GLU A 39 -9.73 -0.87 -33.39
N HIS A 40 -9.90 -0.34 -32.18
CA HIS A 40 -8.82 0.13 -31.32
C HIS A 40 -8.84 -0.59 -29.97
N LYS A 41 -7.65 -0.89 -29.43
CA LYS A 41 -7.45 -1.54 -28.12
C LYS A 41 -6.25 -0.93 -27.40
N GLU A 42 -6.27 -0.83 -26.08
CA GLU A 42 -5.07 -0.41 -25.34
C GLU A 42 -4.07 -1.57 -25.21
N VAL A 43 -4.55 -2.82 -25.21
CA VAL A 43 -3.69 -4.02 -25.24
C VAL A 43 -4.27 -5.09 -26.15
N VAL A 44 -3.41 -5.63 -27.03
CA VAL A 44 -3.68 -6.84 -27.82
C VAL A 44 -2.69 -7.94 -27.44
N VAL A 45 -3.20 -9.10 -27.03
CA VAL A 45 -2.44 -10.31 -26.74
C VAL A 45 -2.65 -11.31 -27.86
N ILE A 46 -1.58 -11.94 -28.36
CA ILE A 46 -1.65 -12.96 -29.41
C ILE A 46 -1.32 -14.33 -28.81
N GLY A 47 -2.25 -15.28 -28.92
CA GLY A 47 -2.17 -16.63 -28.35
C GLY A 47 -2.90 -16.73 -27.01
N ALA A 48 -3.84 -17.68 -26.90
CA ALA A 48 -4.62 -17.97 -25.69
C ALA A 48 -4.33 -19.40 -25.17
N GLY A 49 -3.04 -19.69 -24.99
CA GLY A 49 -2.55 -20.72 -24.06
C GLY A 49 -2.27 -20.13 -22.66
N PRO A 50 -1.61 -20.87 -21.75
CA PRO A 50 -1.49 -20.49 -20.34
C PRO A 50 -0.92 -19.08 -20.12
N ALA A 51 0.17 -18.71 -20.80
CA ALA A 51 0.78 -17.39 -20.69
C ALA A 51 -0.18 -16.25 -21.11
N GLY A 52 -0.82 -16.38 -22.26
CA GLY A 52 -1.68 -15.34 -22.82
C GLY A 52 -3.03 -15.21 -22.11
N LEU A 53 -3.63 -16.34 -21.71
CA LEU A 53 -4.81 -16.35 -20.85
C LEU A 53 -4.51 -15.71 -19.49
N PHE A 54 -3.38 -16.05 -18.88
CA PHE A 54 -2.99 -15.50 -17.58
C PHE A 54 -2.68 -14.01 -17.65
N LEU A 55 -1.98 -13.54 -18.69
CA LEU A 55 -1.80 -12.12 -18.96
C LEU A 55 -3.15 -11.41 -19.09
N THR A 56 -4.05 -11.94 -19.92
CA THR A 56 -5.37 -11.34 -20.17
C THR A 56 -6.22 -11.28 -18.88
N LEU A 57 -6.23 -12.34 -18.07
CA LEU A 57 -6.85 -12.38 -16.75
C LEU A 57 -6.29 -11.31 -15.81
N LEU A 58 -4.97 -11.19 -15.70
CA LEU A 58 -4.33 -10.22 -14.82
C LEU A 58 -4.60 -8.77 -15.27
N LEU A 59 -4.53 -8.48 -16.57
CA LEU A 59 -4.86 -7.16 -17.12
C LEU A 59 -6.32 -6.76 -16.84
N ALA A 60 -7.27 -7.68 -17.04
CA ALA A 60 -8.68 -7.44 -16.73
C ALA A 60 -8.91 -7.25 -15.22
N ARG A 61 -8.29 -8.08 -14.38
CA ARG A 61 -8.35 -8.00 -12.91
C ARG A 61 -7.73 -6.71 -12.36
N TYR A 62 -6.73 -6.15 -13.04
CA TYR A 62 -6.05 -4.92 -12.62
C TYR A 62 -6.73 -3.64 -13.13
N GLY A 63 -7.48 -3.69 -14.25
CA GLY A 63 -8.35 -2.58 -14.66
C GLY A 63 -8.51 -2.31 -16.15
N ILE A 64 -7.89 -3.08 -17.05
CA ILE A 64 -8.10 -2.91 -18.49
C ILE A 64 -9.47 -3.52 -18.85
N THR A 65 -10.39 -2.69 -19.34
CA THR A 65 -11.75 -3.10 -19.68
C THR A 65 -11.79 -3.94 -20.96
N GLU A 66 -12.87 -4.68 -21.20
CA GLU A 66 -13.10 -5.41 -22.46
C GLU A 66 -13.14 -4.49 -23.71
N ALA A 67 -13.49 -3.22 -23.53
CA ALA A 67 -13.37 -2.20 -24.58
C ALA A 67 -11.90 -1.99 -24.97
N SER A 68 -10.98 -1.99 -23.99
CA SER A 68 -9.53 -1.76 -24.17
C SER A 68 -8.67 -3.03 -24.34
N LEU A 69 -9.20 -4.23 -24.03
CA LEU A 69 -8.45 -5.49 -24.03
C LEU A 69 -8.93 -6.46 -25.12
N LEU A 70 -8.00 -7.15 -25.78
CA LEU A 70 -8.30 -8.19 -26.76
C LEU A 70 -7.22 -9.28 -26.76
N CYS A 71 -7.62 -10.55 -26.73
CA CYS A 71 -6.76 -11.69 -26.99
C CYS A 71 -7.18 -12.38 -28.29
N LEU A 72 -6.27 -12.55 -29.24
CA LEU A 72 -6.49 -13.23 -30.52
C LEU A 72 -5.80 -14.60 -30.49
N ASP A 73 -6.53 -15.67 -30.76
CA ASP A 73 -5.97 -17.03 -30.76
C ASP A 73 -6.41 -17.84 -31.98
N SER A 74 -5.43 -18.52 -32.59
CA SER A 74 -5.63 -19.28 -33.84
C SER A 74 -6.36 -20.62 -33.66
N LYS A 75 -6.56 -21.11 -32.43
CA LYS A 75 -7.31 -22.35 -32.18
C LYS A 75 -8.82 -22.02 -32.08
N PRO A 76 -9.72 -22.94 -32.47
CA PRO A 76 -11.17 -22.75 -32.32
C PRO A 76 -11.67 -22.87 -30.86
N GLY A 77 -10.81 -23.19 -29.89
CA GLY A 77 -11.16 -23.34 -28.49
C GLY A 77 -9.99 -23.84 -27.62
N THR A 78 -10.28 -24.10 -26.34
CA THR A 78 -9.33 -24.65 -25.34
C THR A 78 -8.78 -26.02 -25.75
N LEU A 79 -7.58 -26.36 -25.27
CA LEU A 79 -6.96 -27.66 -25.60
C LEU A 79 -7.73 -28.84 -25.01
N LYS A 80 -8.15 -29.77 -25.89
CA LYS A 80 -8.70 -31.08 -25.51
C LYS A 80 -7.63 -32.11 -25.12
N ALA A 81 -6.38 -31.89 -25.54
CA ALA A 81 -5.20 -32.66 -25.15
C ALA A 81 -4.06 -31.69 -24.80
N GLY A 82 -3.62 -31.73 -23.54
CA GLY A 82 -2.71 -30.79 -22.91
C GLY A 82 -1.25 -31.25 -22.98
N GLN A 83 -0.37 -30.32 -23.34
CA GLN A 83 1.07 -30.61 -23.48
C GLN A 83 1.78 -30.47 -22.14
N ALA A 84 1.34 -29.52 -21.30
CA ALA A 84 1.77 -29.38 -19.92
C ALA A 84 0.74 -29.92 -18.90
N ASP A 85 1.18 -30.09 -17.66
CA ASP A 85 0.39 -30.62 -16.55
C ASP A 85 0.94 -30.20 -15.18
N GLY A 86 2.26 -30.23 -14.98
CA GLY A 86 2.90 -29.82 -13.72
C GLY A 86 2.76 -28.34 -13.37
N LEU A 87 2.34 -28.05 -12.14
CA LEU A 87 2.28 -26.73 -11.52
C LEU A 87 3.18 -26.69 -10.27
N GLN A 88 4.17 -25.80 -10.32
CA GLN A 88 5.21 -25.68 -9.31
C GLN A 88 4.76 -24.85 -8.09
N PRO A 89 5.35 -25.05 -6.90
CA PRO A 89 5.05 -24.32 -5.67
C PRO A 89 4.85 -22.81 -5.82
N ARG A 90 5.74 -22.13 -6.56
CA ARG A 90 5.59 -20.67 -6.74
C ARG A 90 4.36 -20.28 -7.55
N THR A 91 3.97 -21.09 -8.52
CA THR A 91 2.73 -20.92 -9.30
C THR A 91 1.50 -21.23 -8.44
N LEU A 92 1.58 -22.21 -7.53
CA LEU A 92 0.50 -22.53 -6.59
C LEU A 92 0.30 -21.42 -5.55
N GLU A 93 1.38 -20.85 -4.99
CA GLU A 93 1.33 -19.67 -4.11
C GLU A 93 0.59 -18.48 -4.76
N VAL A 94 0.85 -18.26 -6.04
CA VAL A 94 0.21 -17.25 -6.88
C VAL A 94 -1.27 -17.55 -7.11
N PHE A 95 -1.58 -18.75 -7.60
CA PHE A 95 -2.95 -19.15 -7.91
C PHE A 95 -3.82 -19.14 -6.64
N GLN A 96 -3.24 -19.46 -5.48
CA GLN A 96 -3.90 -19.33 -4.18
C GLN A 96 -4.16 -17.87 -3.82
N SER A 97 -3.16 -17.00 -3.96
CA SER A 97 -3.30 -15.54 -3.70
C SER A 97 -4.29 -14.85 -4.66
N LEU A 98 -4.48 -15.42 -5.86
CA LEU A 98 -5.51 -15.01 -6.82
C LEU A 98 -6.92 -15.53 -6.46
N GLY A 99 -7.03 -16.60 -5.68
CA GLY A 99 -8.28 -17.30 -5.35
C GLY A 99 -8.69 -18.38 -6.36
N ILE A 100 -7.75 -18.90 -7.16
CA ILE A 100 -8.01 -19.85 -8.27
C ILE A 100 -7.34 -21.23 -8.11
N ALA A 101 -6.54 -21.45 -7.06
CA ALA A 101 -5.85 -22.72 -6.84
C ALA A 101 -6.74 -23.86 -6.29
N SER A 102 -7.97 -23.58 -5.82
CA SER A 102 -8.76 -24.54 -5.05
C SER A 102 -9.06 -25.84 -5.81
N GLU A 103 -9.49 -25.75 -7.07
CA GLU A 103 -9.75 -26.92 -7.92
C GLU A 103 -8.46 -27.71 -8.20
N ILE A 104 -7.38 -27.00 -8.49
CA ILE A 104 -6.06 -27.59 -8.77
C ILE A 104 -5.55 -28.38 -7.56
N ILE A 105 -5.60 -27.79 -6.37
CA ILE A 105 -5.12 -28.41 -5.13
C ILE A 105 -6.04 -29.55 -4.66
N SER A 106 -7.35 -29.51 -4.96
CA SER A 106 -8.29 -30.56 -4.52
C SER A 106 -8.45 -31.73 -5.51
N GLU A 107 -8.21 -31.53 -6.80
CA GLU A 107 -8.41 -32.57 -7.83
C GLU A 107 -7.15 -32.96 -8.62
N GLY A 108 -6.09 -32.14 -8.59
CA GLY A 108 -4.79 -32.50 -9.17
C GLY A 108 -4.07 -33.60 -8.39
N CYS A 109 -3.12 -34.30 -9.02
CA CYS A 109 -2.28 -35.26 -8.31
C CYS A 109 -1.08 -34.56 -7.67
N HIS A 110 -0.89 -34.73 -6.38
CA HIS A 110 0.23 -34.14 -5.63
C HIS A 110 1.48 -35.01 -5.79
N MET A 111 2.65 -34.37 -5.87
CA MET A 111 3.97 -35.00 -5.88
C MET A 111 4.80 -34.42 -4.74
N GLU A 112 4.79 -35.11 -3.59
CA GLU A 112 5.58 -34.74 -2.40
C GLU A 112 6.98 -35.39 -2.41
N GLU A 113 7.11 -36.58 -3.02
CA GLU A 113 8.35 -37.36 -3.07
C GLU A 113 8.65 -37.95 -4.46
N VAL A 114 9.94 -38.16 -4.72
CA VAL A 114 10.48 -38.77 -5.94
C VAL A 114 11.13 -40.10 -5.59
N ALA A 115 10.71 -41.17 -6.27
CA ALA A 115 11.33 -42.50 -6.18
C ALA A 115 12.43 -42.65 -7.26
N PHE A 116 13.63 -43.01 -6.84
CA PHE A 116 14.76 -43.25 -7.76
C PHE A 116 15.00 -44.75 -7.92
N TRP A 117 15.03 -45.19 -9.17
CA TRP A 117 15.16 -46.59 -9.57
C TRP A 117 16.33 -46.75 -10.55
N ASN A 118 17.27 -47.63 -10.22
CA ASN A 118 18.50 -47.86 -10.98
C ASN A 118 18.66 -49.37 -11.29
N PRO A 119 19.61 -49.79 -12.16
CA PRO A 119 19.91 -51.20 -12.39
C PRO A 119 20.37 -51.89 -11.09
N VAL A 120 19.94 -53.14 -10.87
CA VAL A 120 20.33 -53.95 -9.71
C VAL A 120 21.84 -54.17 -9.69
N GLN A 121 22.51 -53.80 -8.58
CA GLN A 121 23.96 -54.00 -8.49
C GLN A 121 24.33 -55.45 -8.17
N SER A 122 24.98 -56.10 -9.14
CA SER A 122 25.52 -57.46 -9.00
C SER A 122 26.70 -57.51 -8.02
N ASN A 123 26.42 -57.67 -6.73
CA ASN A 123 27.41 -57.88 -5.67
C ASN A 123 28.43 -58.99 -6.04
N ALA A 124 29.67 -58.58 -6.36
CA ALA A 124 30.73 -59.43 -6.91
C ALA A 124 31.37 -60.42 -5.90
N ASN A 125 30.63 -60.80 -4.84
CA ASN A 125 31.14 -61.58 -3.71
C ASN A 125 30.21 -62.74 -3.31
N THR A 126 29.44 -63.29 -4.27
CA THR A 126 28.75 -64.58 -4.11
C THR A 126 29.41 -65.65 -4.99
N ASN A 127 30.08 -66.61 -4.36
CA ASN A 127 30.82 -67.66 -5.07
C ASN A 127 29.87 -68.63 -5.79
N GLY A 128 30.01 -68.75 -7.11
CA GLY A 128 29.81 -70.01 -7.81
C GLY A 128 28.38 -70.44 -8.15
N ASN A 129 27.57 -69.56 -8.75
CA ASN A 129 26.72 -69.90 -9.91
C ASN A 129 26.09 -68.64 -10.50
N GLY A 130 26.52 -68.24 -11.70
CA GLY A 130 26.21 -66.94 -12.30
C GLY A 130 24.76 -66.81 -12.79
N SER A 131 23.89 -66.24 -11.95
CA SER A 131 22.62 -65.65 -12.34
C SER A 131 22.72 -64.14 -12.19
N HIS A 132 23.04 -63.41 -13.27
CA HIS A 132 22.90 -61.96 -13.27
C HIS A 132 21.44 -61.59 -12.97
N VAL A 133 21.21 -60.83 -11.89
CA VAL A 133 19.87 -60.32 -11.54
C VAL A 133 19.59 -59.12 -12.43
N VAL A 134 18.98 -59.37 -13.60
CA VAL A 134 18.61 -58.32 -14.55
C VAL A 134 17.30 -57.67 -14.09
N GLY A 135 17.32 -56.35 -13.90
CA GLY A 135 16.15 -55.55 -13.57
C GLY A 135 16.50 -54.25 -12.84
N ILE A 136 15.47 -53.51 -12.45
CA ILE A 136 15.59 -52.27 -11.66
C ILE A 136 15.27 -52.48 -10.17
N GLU A 137 15.99 -51.78 -9.30
CA GLU A 137 15.69 -51.65 -7.86
C GLU A 137 15.59 -50.19 -7.42
N ARG A 138 14.80 -49.93 -6.39
CA ARG A 138 14.62 -48.58 -5.82
C ARG A 138 15.77 -48.28 -4.86
N THR A 139 16.62 -47.32 -5.25
CA THR A 139 17.82 -46.95 -4.50
C THR A 139 17.56 -45.91 -3.44
N SER A 140 16.65 -44.95 -3.68
CA SER A 140 16.33 -43.89 -2.72
C SER A 140 14.97 -43.24 -2.97
N PHE A 141 14.50 -42.48 -1.97
CA PHE A 141 13.50 -41.44 -2.12
C PHE A 141 14.14 -40.08 -1.82
N ALA A 142 13.62 -38.99 -2.40
CA ALA A 142 13.90 -37.63 -1.96
C ALA A 142 12.60 -36.79 -2.01
N PRO A 143 12.47 -35.70 -1.23
CA PRO A 143 11.40 -34.73 -1.41
C PRO A 143 11.44 -34.13 -2.82
N ASP A 144 10.27 -33.92 -3.43
CA ASP A 144 10.15 -33.25 -4.72
C ASP A 144 10.55 -31.76 -4.64
N VAL A 145 10.16 -31.14 -3.52
CA VAL A 145 10.47 -29.74 -3.17
C VAL A 145 11.23 -29.73 -1.84
N ASN A 146 12.50 -29.32 -1.86
CA ASN A 146 13.35 -29.27 -0.66
C ASN A 146 13.50 -27.86 -0.05
N VAL A 147 13.04 -26.81 -0.76
CA VAL A 147 13.08 -25.42 -0.29
C VAL A 147 11.77 -25.03 0.42
N PRO A 148 11.80 -24.15 1.44
CA PRO A 148 10.58 -23.69 2.09
C PRO A 148 9.61 -23.02 1.11
N ALA A 149 8.41 -23.57 0.99
CA ALA A 149 7.31 -23.06 0.19
C ALA A 149 5.99 -23.32 0.91
N ARG A 150 4.94 -22.53 0.61
CA ARG A 150 3.62 -22.75 1.20
C ARG A 150 3.02 -24.11 0.85
N PHE A 151 3.33 -24.57 -0.36
CA PHE A 151 2.93 -25.86 -0.91
C PHE A 151 4.22 -26.62 -1.24
N PRO A 152 4.73 -27.50 -0.35
CA PRO A 152 6.01 -28.19 -0.52
C PRO A 152 5.89 -29.40 -1.46
N PHE A 153 5.21 -29.22 -2.60
CA PHE A 153 4.89 -30.26 -3.58
C PHE A 153 4.61 -29.65 -4.95
N GLU A 154 4.89 -30.39 -6.04
CA GLU A 154 4.36 -30.11 -7.37
C GLU A 154 2.95 -30.71 -7.49
N VAL A 155 2.03 -30.05 -8.20
CA VAL A 155 0.68 -30.59 -8.51
C VAL A 155 0.52 -30.78 -10.00
N THR A 156 0.06 -31.95 -10.44
CA THR A 156 -0.16 -32.26 -11.85
C THR A 156 -1.64 -32.30 -12.19
N ILE A 157 -2.03 -31.59 -13.25
CA ILE A 157 -3.42 -31.50 -13.72
C ILE A 157 -3.45 -31.07 -15.19
N HIS A 158 -4.27 -31.69 -16.03
CA HIS A 158 -4.31 -31.45 -17.48
C HIS A 158 -4.41 -29.96 -17.84
N GLN A 159 -3.50 -29.46 -18.68
CA GLN A 159 -3.45 -28.05 -19.13
C GLN A 159 -4.81 -27.51 -19.59
N GLY A 160 -5.67 -28.31 -20.23
CA GLY A 160 -7.01 -27.85 -20.62
C GLY A 160 -7.92 -27.46 -19.44
N ARG A 161 -7.73 -28.06 -18.25
CA ARG A 161 -8.38 -27.62 -17.00
C ARG A 161 -7.83 -26.28 -16.53
N ILE A 162 -6.51 -26.08 -16.61
CA ILE A 162 -5.85 -24.82 -16.25
C ILE A 162 -6.30 -23.69 -17.20
N GLU A 163 -6.28 -23.93 -18.51
CA GLU A 163 -6.81 -22.99 -19.52
C GLU A 163 -8.28 -22.63 -19.24
N ARG A 164 -9.13 -23.61 -18.89
CA ARG A 164 -10.52 -23.36 -18.48
C ARG A 164 -10.61 -22.53 -17.20
N ILE A 165 -9.88 -22.86 -16.14
CA ILE A 165 -9.90 -22.11 -14.86
C ILE A 165 -9.52 -20.64 -15.10
N LEU A 166 -8.53 -20.39 -15.98
CA LEU A 166 -8.12 -19.04 -16.36
C LEU A 166 -9.20 -18.30 -17.20
N GLU A 167 -9.85 -18.98 -18.15
CA GLU A 167 -10.91 -18.40 -19.00
C GLU A 167 -12.20 -18.13 -18.20
N ASP A 168 -12.64 -19.06 -17.36
CA ASP A 168 -13.78 -18.88 -16.45
C ASP A 168 -13.54 -17.72 -15.46
N ASN A 169 -12.31 -17.57 -14.95
CA ASN A 169 -11.96 -16.43 -14.10
C ASN A 169 -11.83 -15.13 -14.88
N LEU A 170 -11.37 -15.14 -16.13
CA LEU A 170 -11.37 -13.95 -16.99
C LEU A 170 -12.80 -13.45 -17.20
N HIS A 171 -13.75 -14.35 -17.40
CA HIS A 171 -15.18 -14.03 -17.56
C HIS A 171 -15.86 -13.47 -16.30
N LEU A 172 -15.15 -13.40 -15.17
CA LEU A 172 -15.56 -12.58 -14.03
C LEU A 172 -15.29 -11.08 -14.27
N TYR A 173 -14.25 -10.73 -15.04
CA TYR A 173 -13.75 -9.35 -15.20
C TYR A 173 -13.97 -8.76 -16.60
N ALA A 174 -14.03 -9.59 -17.65
CA ALA A 174 -14.24 -9.18 -19.03
C ALA A 174 -15.12 -10.20 -19.78
N GLY A 175 -16.07 -9.73 -20.59
CA GLY A 175 -16.99 -10.57 -21.34
C GLY A 175 -16.32 -11.41 -22.42
N LYS A 176 -17.11 -12.30 -23.05
CA LYS A 176 -16.58 -13.28 -24.03
C LYS A 176 -15.87 -12.67 -25.23
N GLY A 177 -16.15 -11.41 -25.57
CA GLY A 177 -15.44 -10.68 -26.63
C GLY A 177 -13.95 -10.39 -26.35
N ALA A 178 -13.49 -10.57 -25.10
CA ALA A 178 -12.09 -10.39 -24.73
C ALA A 178 -11.16 -11.50 -25.29
N ILE A 179 -11.68 -12.65 -25.71
CA ILE A 179 -10.93 -13.68 -26.45
C ILE A 179 -11.64 -13.94 -27.78
N ARG A 180 -10.91 -13.84 -28.89
CA ARG A 180 -11.36 -14.29 -30.22
C ARG A 180 -10.57 -15.53 -30.63
N ARG A 181 -11.25 -16.68 -30.56
CA ARG A 181 -10.78 -17.98 -31.09
C ARG A 181 -10.90 -17.99 -32.63
N SER A 182 -10.17 -18.88 -33.30
CA SER A 182 -10.04 -18.93 -34.77
C SER A 182 -9.60 -17.60 -35.41
N HIS A 183 -8.77 -16.82 -34.71
CA HIS A 183 -8.18 -15.57 -35.20
C HIS A 183 -6.64 -15.70 -35.23
N ARG A 184 -6.08 -15.96 -36.41
CA ARG A 184 -4.66 -16.10 -36.65
C ARG A 184 -4.02 -14.74 -36.91
N PHE A 185 -3.14 -14.30 -36.01
CA PHE A 185 -2.27 -13.14 -36.25
C PHE A 185 -1.36 -13.37 -37.47
N LEU A 186 -1.28 -12.37 -38.34
CA LEU A 186 -0.48 -12.39 -39.56
C LEU A 186 0.80 -11.59 -39.41
N GLU A 187 0.71 -10.32 -39.05
CA GLU A 187 1.84 -9.38 -38.91
C GLU A 187 1.41 -8.13 -38.15
N TYR A 188 2.37 -7.29 -37.76
CA TYR A 188 2.09 -5.93 -37.31
C TYR A 188 2.91 -4.93 -38.12
N THR A 189 2.36 -3.73 -38.30
CA THR A 189 3.08 -2.55 -38.82
C THR A 189 3.02 -1.43 -37.79
N VAL A 190 4.02 -0.56 -37.80
CA VAL A 190 4.01 0.69 -37.02
C VAL A 190 3.59 1.82 -37.95
N ASP A 191 2.60 2.60 -37.52
CA ASP A 191 1.99 3.70 -38.27
C ASP A 191 1.81 4.90 -37.33
N ASP A 192 2.80 5.80 -37.39
CA ASP A 192 2.95 6.96 -36.51
C ASP A 192 1.93 8.09 -36.80
N THR A 193 0.97 7.88 -37.72
CA THR A 193 -0.14 8.82 -37.92
C THR A 193 -1.13 8.86 -36.74
N ASP A 194 -1.21 7.78 -35.97
CA ASP A 194 -1.83 7.74 -34.65
C ASP A 194 -0.75 7.46 -33.59
N ALA A 195 -0.29 8.53 -32.93
CA ALA A 195 0.72 8.45 -31.88
C ALA A 195 0.23 7.80 -30.58
N GLU A 196 -1.10 7.69 -30.37
CA GLU A 196 -1.67 6.98 -29.23
C GLU A 196 -1.68 5.47 -29.50
N PHE A 197 -2.22 5.02 -30.63
CA PHE A 197 -2.29 3.63 -31.08
C PHE A 197 -1.47 3.35 -32.37
N PRO A 198 -0.12 3.39 -32.31
CA PRO A 198 0.73 3.30 -33.49
C PRO A 198 0.93 1.87 -34.02
N ILE A 199 0.56 0.81 -33.27
CA ILE A 199 0.73 -0.56 -33.75
C ILE A 199 -0.54 -1.03 -34.44
N VAL A 200 -0.49 -1.29 -35.75
CA VAL A 200 -1.57 -1.92 -36.51
C VAL A 200 -1.30 -3.42 -36.60
N ALA A 201 -2.04 -4.23 -35.84
CA ALA A 201 -1.97 -5.68 -35.90
C ALA A 201 -2.96 -6.24 -36.92
N LYS A 202 -2.49 -7.08 -37.85
CA LYS A 202 -3.30 -7.76 -38.86
C LYS A 202 -3.58 -9.19 -38.45
N TYR A 203 -4.81 -9.65 -38.67
CA TYR A 203 -5.23 -11.02 -38.40
C TYR A 203 -6.09 -11.58 -39.53
N GLU A 204 -6.23 -12.90 -39.52
CA GLU A 204 -7.09 -13.67 -40.39
C GLU A 204 -8.02 -14.53 -39.52
N GLN A 205 -9.32 -14.40 -39.73
CA GLN A 205 -10.35 -15.19 -39.09
C GLN A 205 -10.73 -16.37 -39.98
N ASP A 206 -10.72 -17.59 -39.41
CA ASP A 206 -11.33 -18.76 -40.07
C ASP A 206 -12.86 -18.69 -39.89
N LEU A 207 -13.61 -18.77 -40.99
CA LEU A 207 -15.08 -18.68 -40.98
C LEU A 207 -15.75 -20.07 -40.97
N PRO A 208 -17.01 -20.21 -40.47
CA PRO A 208 -17.68 -21.51 -40.36
C PRO A 208 -17.96 -22.23 -41.68
N ASP A 209 -17.84 -21.55 -42.83
CA ASP A 209 -17.97 -22.12 -44.17
C ASP A 209 -16.62 -22.64 -44.74
N GLY A 210 -15.53 -22.48 -44.00
CA GLY A 210 -14.17 -22.87 -44.42
C GLY A 210 -13.44 -21.80 -45.25
N SER A 211 -14.02 -20.61 -45.44
CA SER A 211 -13.31 -19.45 -45.98
C SER A 211 -12.52 -18.70 -44.90
N THR A 212 -11.68 -17.74 -45.29
CA THR A 212 -10.98 -16.86 -44.34
C THR A 212 -11.27 -15.38 -44.63
N GLN A 213 -11.30 -14.57 -43.57
CA GLN A 213 -11.52 -13.13 -43.63
C GLN A 213 -10.37 -12.40 -42.94
N GLN A 214 -9.76 -11.41 -43.61
CA GLN A 214 -8.74 -10.57 -42.98
C GLN A 214 -9.35 -9.40 -42.21
N GLY A 215 -8.70 -9.01 -41.12
CA GLY A 215 -9.08 -7.88 -40.27
C GLY A 215 -7.86 -7.20 -39.65
N THR A 216 -8.08 -6.01 -39.09
CA THR A 216 -7.05 -5.19 -38.44
C THR A 216 -7.53 -4.72 -37.07
N VAL A 217 -6.58 -4.44 -36.17
CA VAL A 217 -6.82 -3.76 -34.89
C VAL A 217 -5.63 -2.87 -34.55
N ARG A 218 -5.89 -1.61 -34.20
CA ARG A 218 -4.87 -0.67 -33.73
C ARG A 218 -4.66 -0.82 -32.23
N THR A 219 -3.41 -0.76 -31.77
CA THR A 219 -3.08 -0.92 -30.35
C THR A 219 -1.96 -0.02 -29.86
N LYS A 220 -2.05 0.35 -28.57
CA LYS A 220 -0.95 0.98 -27.82
C LYS A 220 0.16 -0.03 -27.53
N TYR A 221 -0.23 -1.29 -27.28
CA TYR A 221 0.64 -2.39 -26.84
C TYR A 221 0.26 -3.73 -27.47
N LEU A 222 1.26 -4.47 -27.95
CA LEU A 222 1.10 -5.80 -28.56
C LEU A 222 1.96 -6.83 -27.81
N ILE A 223 1.40 -7.97 -27.41
CA ILE A 223 2.14 -9.02 -26.69
C ILE A 223 1.98 -10.38 -27.38
N GLY A 224 3.10 -10.98 -27.79
CA GLY A 224 3.15 -12.35 -28.31
C GLY A 224 3.25 -13.38 -27.19
N ALA A 225 2.17 -14.10 -26.95
CA ALA A 225 2.09 -15.35 -26.17
C ALA A 225 1.88 -16.56 -27.11
N ASP A 226 2.28 -16.43 -28.38
CA ASP A 226 1.96 -17.32 -29.52
C ASP A 226 2.95 -18.49 -29.71
N GLY A 227 3.61 -18.88 -28.62
CA GLY A 227 4.37 -20.13 -28.50
C GLY A 227 5.72 -20.18 -29.20
N ALA A 228 6.37 -21.35 -29.19
CA ALA A 228 7.73 -21.56 -29.72
C ALA A 228 7.93 -21.07 -31.17
N ARG A 229 6.87 -21.12 -31.98
CA ARG A 229 6.88 -20.70 -33.39
C ARG A 229 6.52 -19.24 -33.63
N SER A 230 6.33 -18.45 -32.55
CA SER A 230 5.83 -17.07 -32.51
C SER A 230 6.06 -16.26 -33.79
N LYS A 231 4.96 -15.76 -34.35
CA LYS A 231 4.96 -14.83 -35.47
C LYS A 231 5.18 -13.40 -34.99
N VAL A 232 4.77 -13.04 -33.77
CA VAL A 232 5.09 -11.74 -33.15
C VAL A 232 6.61 -11.57 -33.01
N ARG A 233 7.31 -12.56 -32.41
CA ARG A 233 8.78 -12.56 -32.28
C ARG A 233 9.48 -12.36 -33.63
N LYS A 234 9.02 -13.06 -34.67
CA LYS A 234 9.58 -12.93 -36.04
C LYS A 234 9.34 -11.54 -36.64
N CYS A 235 8.19 -10.91 -36.37
CA CYS A 235 7.94 -9.53 -36.80
C CYS A 235 8.81 -8.52 -36.02
N MET A 236 9.23 -8.83 -34.79
CA MET A 236 10.24 -8.04 -34.04
C MET A 236 11.68 -8.20 -34.55
N GLY A 237 11.90 -9.02 -35.58
CA GLY A 237 13.22 -9.36 -36.12
C GLY A 237 14.04 -10.28 -35.22
N LEU A 238 13.39 -11.10 -34.39
CA LEU A 238 14.04 -11.95 -33.39
C LEU A 238 13.90 -13.44 -33.73
N GLU A 239 14.97 -14.20 -33.47
CA GLU A 239 14.97 -15.66 -33.47
C GLU A 239 15.26 -16.21 -32.06
N LEU A 240 15.13 -17.52 -31.89
CA LEU A 240 15.51 -18.21 -30.65
C LEU A 240 16.94 -18.75 -30.79
N GLU A 241 17.88 -18.13 -30.07
CA GLU A 241 19.29 -18.49 -29.98
C GLU A 241 19.48 -19.60 -28.95
N GLY A 242 20.30 -20.61 -29.26
CA GLY A 242 20.57 -21.74 -28.39
C GLY A 242 20.69 -23.06 -29.15
N GLU A 243 21.02 -24.12 -28.43
CA GLU A 243 21.36 -25.41 -29.01
C GLU A 243 20.14 -26.35 -29.17
N THR A 244 20.37 -27.54 -29.71
CA THR A 244 19.35 -28.58 -29.84
C THR A 244 20.02 -29.93 -29.80
N THR A 245 19.70 -30.72 -28.78
CA THR A 245 20.26 -32.06 -28.60
C THR A 245 19.68 -33.02 -29.63
N ASP A 246 20.43 -34.07 -29.98
CA ASP A 246 19.93 -35.15 -30.84
C ASP A 246 18.98 -36.12 -30.09
N HIS A 247 18.82 -35.98 -28.77
CA HIS A 247 17.95 -36.84 -27.96
C HIS A 247 16.44 -36.59 -28.22
N ILE A 248 15.71 -37.67 -28.47
CA ILE A 248 14.25 -37.70 -28.66
C ILE A 248 13.62 -38.40 -27.45
N TRP A 249 12.44 -37.93 -27.04
CA TRP A 249 11.65 -38.50 -25.96
C TRP A 249 10.20 -38.69 -26.41
N GLY A 250 9.65 -39.87 -26.14
CA GLY A 250 8.22 -40.15 -26.28
C GLY A 250 7.46 -39.73 -25.02
N VAL A 251 6.21 -39.31 -25.18
CA VAL A 251 5.26 -39.04 -24.09
C VAL A 251 3.97 -39.79 -24.35
N CYS A 252 3.36 -40.35 -23.31
CA CYS A 252 2.00 -40.88 -23.37
C CYS A 252 1.25 -40.66 -22.05
N ASP A 253 0.01 -40.18 -22.15
CA ASP A 253 -0.96 -40.06 -21.07
C ASP A 253 -1.99 -41.19 -21.23
N PHE A 254 -2.12 -42.06 -20.22
CA PHE A 254 -2.99 -43.23 -20.27
C PHE A 254 -3.35 -43.74 -18.87
N VAL A 255 -4.35 -44.61 -18.79
CA VAL A 255 -4.66 -45.35 -17.56
C VAL A 255 -3.77 -46.60 -17.48
N ALA A 256 -2.88 -46.66 -16.50
CA ALA A 256 -1.88 -47.72 -16.37
C ALA A 256 -2.42 -48.99 -15.68
N ASP A 257 -2.13 -50.15 -16.27
CA ASP A 257 -2.24 -51.46 -15.63
C ASP A 257 -0.81 -52.03 -15.48
N THR A 258 -0.38 -52.19 -14.23
CA THR A 258 1.00 -52.49 -13.87
C THR A 258 1.11 -53.10 -12.47
N ASN A 259 2.20 -53.82 -12.22
CA ASN A 259 2.64 -54.22 -10.88
C ASN A 259 3.85 -53.43 -10.37
N PHE A 260 4.25 -52.34 -11.05
CA PHE A 260 5.30 -51.44 -10.58
C PHE A 260 4.83 -50.65 -9.34
N PRO A 261 5.49 -50.77 -8.18
CA PRO A 261 4.92 -50.33 -6.90
C PRO A 261 4.82 -48.81 -6.74
N ASP A 262 5.56 -48.03 -7.53
CA ASP A 262 5.61 -46.56 -7.43
C ASP A 262 4.95 -45.84 -8.63
N ILE A 263 4.09 -46.51 -9.42
CA ILE A 263 3.39 -45.89 -10.58
C ILE A 263 2.54 -44.65 -10.22
N ARG A 264 2.23 -44.48 -8.93
CA ARG A 264 1.50 -43.33 -8.36
C ARG A 264 2.41 -42.28 -7.69
N LYS A 265 3.73 -42.39 -7.82
CA LYS A 265 4.72 -41.38 -7.38
C LYS A 265 5.49 -40.83 -8.58
N ARG A 266 6.07 -39.64 -8.45
CA ARG A 266 7.11 -39.19 -9.39
C ARG A 266 8.24 -40.21 -9.32
N SER A 267 8.61 -40.82 -10.45
CA SER A 267 9.69 -41.82 -10.46
C SER A 267 10.69 -41.53 -11.56
N ALA A 268 11.98 -41.47 -11.21
CA ALA A 268 13.08 -41.46 -12.15
C ALA A 268 13.65 -42.87 -12.25
N ILE A 269 13.56 -43.48 -13.44
CA ILE A 269 13.94 -44.87 -13.69
C ILE A 269 15.08 -44.90 -14.71
N HIS A 270 16.21 -45.48 -14.33
CA HIS A 270 17.34 -45.76 -15.19
C HIS A 270 17.56 -47.27 -15.28
N SER A 271 17.79 -47.76 -16.51
CA SER A 271 18.03 -49.17 -16.81
C SER A 271 19.06 -49.29 -17.95
N ASP A 272 19.58 -50.50 -18.19
CA ASP A 272 20.45 -50.78 -19.35
C ASP A 272 19.74 -50.51 -20.70
N ALA A 273 18.41 -50.62 -20.73
CA ALA A 273 17.57 -50.34 -21.89
C ALA A 273 17.29 -48.83 -22.11
N GLY A 274 17.67 -47.96 -21.17
CA GLY A 274 17.41 -46.52 -21.22
C GLY A 274 16.65 -46.01 -19.99
N SER A 275 16.16 -44.76 -20.08
CA SER A 275 15.54 -44.05 -18.96
C SER A 275 14.06 -43.75 -19.18
N VAL A 276 13.27 -43.80 -18.11
CA VAL A 276 11.85 -43.43 -18.07
C VAL A 276 11.58 -42.52 -16.87
N MET A 277 10.78 -41.46 -17.07
CA MET A 277 10.21 -40.68 -15.97
C MET A 277 8.70 -40.95 -15.88
N VAL A 278 8.25 -41.36 -14.69
CA VAL A 278 6.84 -41.51 -14.34
C VAL A 278 6.34 -40.22 -13.71
N ILE A 279 5.29 -39.64 -14.28
CA ILE A 279 4.53 -38.53 -13.69
C ILE A 279 3.11 -39.05 -13.40
N PRO A 280 2.72 -39.22 -12.12
CA PRO A 280 1.35 -39.56 -11.78
C PRO A 280 0.44 -38.36 -12.10
N ARG A 281 -0.78 -38.64 -12.56
CA ARG A 281 -1.76 -37.65 -13.01
C ARG A 281 -3.11 -37.81 -12.32
N GLU A 282 -3.96 -36.81 -12.48
CA GLU A 282 -5.25 -36.65 -11.81
C GLU A 282 -6.25 -37.79 -12.09
N GLN A 283 -7.36 -37.77 -11.33
CA GLN A 283 -8.53 -38.59 -11.65
C GLN A 283 -9.33 -37.95 -12.79
N ILE A 284 -9.71 -38.74 -13.78
CA ILE A 284 -10.60 -38.32 -14.88
C ILE A 284 -12.06 -38.68 -14.57
N ALA A 285 -13.01 -38.11 -15.32
CA ALA A 285 -14.44 -38.21 -15.07
C ALA A 285 -15.03 -39.64 -15.12
N THR A 286 -14.26 -40.64 -15.57
CA THR A 286 -14.61 -42.07 -15.50
C THR A 286 -14.36 -42.70 -14.12
N GLY A 287 -13.65 -42.00 -13.24
CA GLY A 287 -13.14 -42.52 -11.96
C GLY A 287 -11.75 -43.17 -12.07
N GLU A 288 -11.21 -43.32 -13.28
CA GLU A 288 -9.84 -43.79 -13.51
C GLU A 288 -8.79 -42.70 -13.19
N TYR A 289 -7.56 -43.13 -12.90
CA TYR A 289 -6.43 -42.23 -12.71
C TYR A 289 -5.47 -42.31 -13.90
N LEU A 290 -5.08 -41.17 -14.45
CA LEU A 290 -4.07 -41.11 -15.51
C LEU A 290 -2.66 -41.26 -14.93
N THR A 291 -1.74 -41.74 -15.76
CA THR A 291 -0.29 -41.62 -15.59
C THR A 291 0.30 -41.12 -16.90
N ARG A 292 1.24 -40.16 -16.81
CA ARG A 292 2.09 -39.72 -17.92
C ARG A 292 3.44 -40.42 -17.81
N LEU A 293 3.89 -41.04 -18.90
CA LEU A 293 5.26 -41.53 -19.04
C LEU A 293 6.04 -40.65 -20.01
N TYR A 294 7.27 -40.28 -19.63
CA TYR A 294 8.30 -39.79 -20.54
C TYR A 294 9.31 -40.91 -20.77
N VAL A 295 9.52 -41.33 -22.01
CA VAL A 295 10.36 -42.48 -22.39
C VAL A 295 11.50 -42.01 -23.29
N GLN A 296 12.75 -42.31 -22.92
CA GLN A 296 13.91 -42.03 -23.75
C GLN A 296 13.87 -42.90 -25.02
N VAL A 297 14.03 -42.27 -26.20
CA VAL A 297 14.15 -43.00 -27.48
C VAL A 297 15.63 -43.31 -27.71
N ALA A 298 15.94 -44.55 -28.10
CA ALA A 298 17.31 -44.96 -28.43
C ALA A 298 17.84 -44.21 -29.66
N GLU A 299 19.15 -43.91 -29.67
CA GLU A 299 19.75 -43.09 -30.73
C GLU A 299 19.84 -43.82 -32.08
N GLU A 300 19.99 -45.15 -32.02
CA GLU A 300 19.94 -46.07 -33.17
C GLU A 300 18.51 -46.51 -33.49
N VAL A 301 17.73 -45.61 -34.10
CA VAL A 301 16.56 -46.03 -34.90
C VAL A 301 17.08 -46.49 -36.27
N ASP A 302 16.93 -47.78 -36.60
CA ASP A 302 17.47 -48.34 -37.85
C ASP A 302 16.90 -47.66 -39.11
N THR A 303 17.67 -46.75 -39.70
CA THR A 303 17.38 -46.13 -40.99
C THR A 303 18.12 -46.86 -42.11
N SER A 304 17.84 -48.16 -42.27
CA SER A 304 18.40 -49.04 -43.29
C SER A 304 17.97 -48.65 -44.72
N GLY A 305 18.54 -47.56 -45.25
CA GLY A 305 18.44 -47.18 -46.66
C GLY A 305 18.29 -45.69 -46.96
N ASP A 306 19.34 -44.88 -46.73
CA ASP A 306 19.64 -43.71 -47.56
C ASP A 306 21.09 -43.23 -47.36
N THR A 307 21.70 -42.60 -48.37
CA THR A 307 23.06 -42.03 -48.31
C THR A 307 23.06 -40.50 -48.45
N GLY A 308 21.95 -39.85 -48.11
CA GLY A 308 21.76 -38.40 -48.20
C GLY A 308 22.44 -37.61 -47.07
N THR A 309 23.23 -36.59 -47.43
CA THR A 309 24.08 -35.79 -46.51
C THR A 309 23.36 -34.66 -45.75
N ASP A 310 22.02 -34.59 -45.77
CA ASP A 310 21.25 -33.48 -45.20
C ASP A 310 20.62 -33.83 -43.84
N LYS A 311 21.24 -33.38 -42.74
CA LYS A 311 20.86 -33.73 -41.35
C LYS A 311 19.38 -33.43 -41.05
N LYS A 312 18.82 -32.34 -41.60
CA LYS A 312 17.40 -31.96 -41.40
C LYS A 312 16.41 -32.99 -41.98
N SER A 313 16.80 -33.70 -43.03
CA SER A 313 15.99 -34.77 -43.63
C SER A 313 15.96 -36.01 -42.73
N ALA A 314 17.13 -36.42 -42.22
CA ALA A 314 17.26 -37.53 -41.29
C ALA A 314 16.43 -37.32 -40.01
N ASP A 315 16.52 -36.14 -39.38
CA ASP A 315 15.73 -35.81 -38.18
C ASP A 315 14.22 -35.91 -38.42
N LYS A 316 13.76 -35.55 -39.62
CA LYS A 316 12.34 -35.62 -40.00
C LYS A 316 11.90 -37.07 -40.24
N LYS A 317 12.76 -37.93 -40.80
CA LYS A 317 12.52 -39.38 -40.88
C LYS A 317 12.51 -40.00 -39.47
N ARG A 318 13.52 -39.73 -38.62
CA ARG A 318 13.63 -40.24 -37.23
C ARG A 318 12.38 -39.94 -36.39
N ARG A 319 11.90 -38.69 -36.38
CA ARG A 319 10.64 -38.31 -35.68
C ARG A 319 9.38 -38.98 -36.24
N GLY A 320 9.39 -39.44 -37.49
CA GLY A 320 8.28 -40.19 -38.10
C GLY A 320 8.29 -41.69 -37.82
N ALA A 321 9.39 -42.23 -37.27
CA ALA A 321 9.52 -43.64 -36.91
C ALA A 321 9.11 -43.94 -35.45
N VAL A 322 9.08 -42.93 -34.57
CA VAL A 322 8.60 -43.06 -33.19
C VAL A 322 7.08 -43.22 -33.20
N THR A 323 6.60 -44.40 -32.81
CA THR A 323 5.18 -44.74 -32.70
C THR A 323 4.79 -44.99 -31.25
N LEU A 324 3.49 -44.93 -30.95
CA LEU A 324 2.95 -45.28 -29.62
C LEU A 324 3.40 -46.67 -29.15
N GLU A 325 3.38 -47.68 -30.02
CA GLU A 325 3.81 -49.04 -29.67
C GLU A 325 5.31 -49.12 -29.41
N TYR A 326 6.14 -48.38 -30.16
CA TYR A 326 7.57 -48.27 -29.88
C TYR A 326 7.84 -47.61 -28.50
N ILE A 327 7.08 -46.56 -28.14
CA ILE A 327 7.17 -45.91 -26.81
C ILE A 327 6.85 -46.92 -25.70
N PHE A 328 5.78 -47.72 -25.86
CA PHE A 328 5.43 -48.74 -24.88
C PHE A 328 6.42 -49.91 -24.85
N GLU A 329 6.98 -50.33 -25.98
CA GLU A 329 7.96 -51.41 -26.02
C GLU A 329 9.26 -51.02 -25.33
N GLN A 330 9.77 -49.80 -25.56
CA GLN A 330 10.89 -49.26 -24.78
C GLN A 330 10.55 -49.13 -23.29
N ALA A 331 9.34 -48.67 -22.94
CA ALA A 331 8.92 -48.63 -21.54
C ALA A 331 8.92 -50.02 -20.88
N ARG A 332 8.37 -51.07 -21.54
CA ARG A 332 8.37 -52.45 -21.02
C ARG A 332 9.78 -52.97 -20.74
N GLN A 333 10.74 -52.62 -21.59
CA GLN A 333 12.15 -53.02 -21.41
C GLN A 333 12.79 -52.28 -20.22
N VAL A 334 12.54 -50.98 -20.06
CA VAL A 334 13.05 -50.18 -18.91
C VAL A 334 12.41 -50.57 -17.58
N PHE A 335 11.12 -50.93 -17.58
CA PHE A 335 10.39 -51.33 -16.37
C PHE A 335 10.69 -52.77 -15.90
N ALA A 336 11.46 -53.58 -16.63
CA ALA A 336 11.68 -54.99 -16.29
C ALA A 336 12.28 -55.17 -14.87
N PRO A 337 11.76 -56.10 -14.04
CA PRO A 337 10.81 -57.18 -14.35
C PRO A 337 9.32 -56.81 -14.18
N TYR A 338 8.99 -55.53 -13.93
CA TYR A 338 7.62 -55.07 -13.77
C TYR A 338 6.92 -54.96 -15.13
N LYS A 339 5.62 -55.30 -15.16
CA LYS A 339 4.77 -55.19 -16.35
C LYS A 339 4.19 -53.79 -16.44
N ILE A 340 4.16 -53.20 -17.63
CA ILE A 340 3.43 -51.95 -17.89
C ILE A 340 2.62 -52.09 -19.19
N LYS A 341 1.32 -51.75 -19.13
CA LYS A 341 0.43 -51.70 -20.28
C LYS A 341 -0.70 -50.68 -20.05
N ILE A 342 -1.41 -50.35 -21.13
CA ILE A 342 -2.69 -49.62 -21.06
C ILE A 342 -3.74 -50.55 -20.41
N LYS A 343 -4.60 -49.99 -19.57
CA LYS A 343 -5.69 -50.73 -18.92
C LYS A 343 -6.71 -51.18 -19.95
N GLU A 344 -7.16 -52.43 -19.83
CA GLU A 344 -8.16 -53.00 -20.75
C GLU A 344 -9.48 -52.21 -20.67
N GLY A 345 -10.06 -51.87 -21.82
CA GLY A 345 -11.22 -50.97 -21.92
C GLY A 345 -10.90 -49.47 -21.86
N THR A 346 -9.62 -49.07 -21.89
CA THR A 346 -9.19 -47.67 -22.01
C THR A 346 -8.31 -47.44 -23.24
N GLU A 347 -8.26 -46.20 -23.72
CA GLU A 347 -7.36 -45.73 -24.78
C GLU A 347 -6.39 -44.67 -24.20
N PRO A 348 -5.26 -44.37 -24.85
CA PRO A 348 -4.38 -43.28 -24.40
C PRO A 348 -4.93 -41.91 -24.83
N ASP A 349 -5.22 -41.05 -23.85
CA ASP A 349 -5.75 -39.69 -24.02
C ASP A 349 -4.89 -38.82 -24.95
N TRP A 350 -3.57 -38.96 -24.85
CA TRP A 350 -2.60 -38.23 -25.66
C TRP A 350 -1.26 -38.95 -25.76
N TRP A 351 -0.56 -38.77 -26.89
CA TRP A 351 0.85 -39.12 -27.01
C TRP A 351 1.57 -38.19 -28.00
N ALA A 352 2.89 -38.07 -27.86
CA ALA A 352 3.75 -37.32 -28.77
C ALA A 352 5.21 -37.80 -28.72
N ALA A 353 6.03 -37.30 -29.63
CA ALA A 353 7.49 -37.37 -29.54
C ALA A 353 8.08 -35.96 -29.69
N TYR A 354 8.91 -35.55 -28.74
CA TYR A 354 9.62 -34.26 -28.78
C TYR A 354 11.13 -34.46 -28.85
N GLN A 355 11.82 -33.45 -29.37
CA GLN A 355 13.28 -33.34 -29.37
C GLN A 355 13.67 -32.21 -28.42
N ILE A 356 14.66 -32.43 -27.55
CA ILE A 356 15.07 -31.44 -26.56
C ILE A 356 15.95 -30.36 -27.20
N GLY A 357 15.58 -29.09 -27.01
CA GLY A 357 16.42 -27.95 -27.37
C GLY A 357 16.16 -26.74 -26.48
N GLN A 358 17.25 -26.20 -25.94
CA GLN A 358 17.31 -25.06 -25.03
C GLN A 358 17.63 -23.79 -25.82
N ARG A 359 16.68 -22.84 -25.87
CA ARG A 359 16.82 -21.61 -26.67
C ARG A 359 16.07 -20.44 -26.07
N MET A 360 16.55 -19.22 -26.31
CA MET A 360 15.90 -17.97 -25.89
C MET A 360 16.07 -16.84 -26.92
N ALA A 361 15.15 -15.88 -26.92
CA ALA A 361 15.32 -14.62 -27.62
C ALA A 361 16.28 -13.69 -26.83
N PRO A 362 17.13 -12.89 -27.49
CA PRO A 362 18.10 -12.03 -26.81
C PRO A 362 17.47 -10.82 -26.07
N ARG A 363 16.21 -10.49 -26.38
CA ARG A 363 15.38 -9.47 -25.70
C ARG A 363 13.90 -9.83 -25.79
N PHE A 364 13.11 -9.49 -24.78
CA PHE A 364 11.67 -9.81 -24.72
C PHE A 364 10.76 -8.62 -25.04
N SER A 365 11.35 -7.45 -25.34
CA SER A 365 10.68 -6.21 -25.71
C SER A 365 11.22 -5.64 -27.03
N ALA A 366 10.43 -4.79 -27.69
CA ALA A 366 10.85 -3.96 -28.82
C ALA A 366 10.28 -2.54 -28.68
N LYS A 367 11.12 -1.57 -29.07
CA LYS A 367 10.79 -0.15 -29.10
C LYS A 367 10.20 0.24 -30.46
N THR A 368 9.22 1.13 -30.46
CA THR A 368 8.72 1.83 -31.64
C THR A 368 9.62 3.02 -32.00
N SER A 369 9.32 3.71 -33.10
CA SER A 369 10.00 4.92 -33.59
C SER A 369 10.06 6.06 -32.56
N ASP A 370 9.06 6.15 -31.69
CA ASP A 370 9.00 7.05 -30.52
C ASP A 370 9.96 6.68 -29.37
N GLY A 371 10.68 5.56 -29.47
CA GLY A 371 11.59 5.03 -28.46
C GLY A 371 10.91 4.30 -27.29
N VAL A 372 9.58 4.21 -27.27
CA VAL A 372 8.80 3.56 -26.21
C VAL A 372 8.75 2.06 -26.45
N GLU A 373 8.93 1.23 -25.40
CA GLU A 373 8.68 -0.21 -25.51
C GLU A 373 7.18 -0.47 -25.66
N ARG A 374 6.76 -0.95 -26.84
CA ARG A 374 5.33 -1.19 -27.14
C ARG A 374 5.01 -2.62 -27.62
N VAL A 375 5.99 -3.38 -28.10
CA VAL A 375 5.81 -4.79 -28.48
C VAL A 375 6.59 -5.68 -27.52
N PHE A 376 5.93 -6.69 -26.97
CA PHE A 376 6.50 -7.65 -26.02
C PHE A 376 6.26 -9.09 -26.45
N ILE A 377 6.98 -10.01 -25.85
CA ILE A 377 6.75 -11.46 -25.94
C ILE A 377 6.80 -12.08 -24.53
N VAL A 378 6.14 -13.22 -24.32
CA VAL A 378 6.10 -13.95 -23.05
C VAL A 378 6.15 -15.48 -23.25
N GLY A 379 6.78 -16.20 -22.32
CA GLY A 379 6.77 -17.67 -22.27
C GLY A 379 7.46 -18.35 -23.44
N ASP A 380 6.86 -19.40 -23.99
CA ASP A 380 7.33 -20.10 -25.20
C ASP A 380 7.65 -19.19 -26.40
N ALA A 381 7.08 -17.98 -26.48
CA ALA A 381 7.47 -17.00 -27.50
C ALA A 381 8.89 -16.42 -27.26
N CYS A 382 9.35 -16.41 -26.01
CA CYS A 382 10.63 -15.92 -25.52
C CYS A 382 11.68 -17.02 -25.34
N HIS A 383 11.33 -18.18 -24.79
CA HIS A 383 12.27 -19.24 -24.42
C HIS A 383 11.64 -20.63 -24.52
N THR A 384 12.45 -21.63 -24.81
CA THR A 384 12.05 -23.04 -24.94
C THR A 384 13.13 -23.92 -24.36
N HIS A 385 12.77 -24.97 -23.63
CA HIS A 385 13.70 -25.86 -22.91
C HIS A 385 13.08 -27.27 -22.77
N SER A 386 13.74 -28.21 -22.10
CA SER A 386 13.19 -29.57 -21.91
C SER A 386 11.99 -29.57 -20.93
N PRO A 387 11.03 -30.50 -21.10
CA PRO A 387 9.95 -30.67 -20.13
C PRO A 387 10.38 -31.50 -18.89
N LYS A 388 11.62 -32.02 -18.82
CA LYS A 388 12.09 -32.90 -17.73
C LYS A 388 11.91 -32.25 -16.35
N ALA A 389 12.06 -30.92 -16.28
CA ALA A 389 11.92 -30.13 -15.07
C ALA A 389 10.54 -29.46 -14.87
N GLY A 390 9.53 -29.74 -15.73
CA GLY A 390 8.16 -29.18 -15.59
C GLY A 390 8.01 -27.66 -15.79
N GLN A 391 9.07 -26.95 -16.19
CA GLN A 391 9.13 -25.49 -16.07
C GLN A 391 8.31 -24.68 -17.09
N GLY A 392 7.99 -25.23 -18.27
CA GLY A 392 7.57 -24.42 -19.42
C GLY A 392 6.32 -23.57 -19.17
N MET A 393 5.24 -24.22 -18.75
CA MET A 393 3.99 -23.53 -18.38
C MET A 393 4.16 -22.59 -17.18
N ASN A 394 4.96 -23.00 -16.19
CA ASN A 394 5.19 -22.25 -14.96
C ASN A 394 5.93 -20.93 -15.25
N VAL A 395 7.14 -21.00 -15.81
CA VAL A 395 7.94 -19.81 -16.14
C VAL A 395 7.22 -18.91 -17.14
N SER A 396 6.50 -19.48 -18.11
CA SER A 396 5.69 -18.73 -19.08
C SER A 396 4.57 -17.90 -18.44
N MET A 397 3.91 -18.42 -17.40
CA MET A 397 2.94 -17.64 -16.64
C MET A 397 3.62 -16.60 -15.74
N MET A 398 4.78 -16.90 -15.17
CA MET A 398 5.57 -15.93 -14.40
C MET A 398 6.11 -14.76 -15.26
N ASP A 399 6.31 -14.94 -16.57
CA ASP A 399 6.61 -13.84 -17.52
C ASP A 399 5.42 -12.89 -17.65
N SER A 400 4.25 -13.44 -18.01
CA SER A 400 2.99 -12.69 -18.14
C SER A 400 2.65 -11.89 -16.90
N TYR A 401 2.83 -12.50 -15.74
CA TYR A 401 2.61 -11.91 -14.42
C TYR A 401 3.56 -10.75 -14.11
N ASN A 402 4.85 -10.89 -14.44
CA ASN A 402 5.83 -9.82 -14.32
C ASN A 402 5.51 -8.62 -15.22
N LEU A 403 5.03 -8.87 -16.44
CA LEU A 403 4.63 -7.82 -17.38
C LEU A 403 3.32 -7.12 -16.99
N ALA A 404 2.31 -7.88 -16.54
CA ALA A 404 0.93 -7.41 -16.39
C ALA A 404 0.80 -6.12 -15.56
N TRP A 405 1.43 -6.04 -14.39
CA TRP A 405 1.31 -4.83 -13.57
C TRP A 405 2.09 -3.64 -14.11
N LYS A 406 3.28 -3.87 -14.69
CA LYS A 406 4.12 -2.82 -15.28
C LYS A 406 3.38 -2.15 -16.43
N LEU A 407 2.76 -2.98 -17.28
CA LEU A 407 1.94 -2.55 -18.40
C LEU A 407 0.71 -1.75 -17.94
N VAL A 408 -0.01 -2.23 -16.91
CA VAL A 408 -1.19 -1.50 -16.38
C VAL A 408 -0.77 -0.19 -15.71
N HIS A 409 0.32 -0.15 -14.93
CA HIS A 409 0.82 1.11 -14.37
C HIS A 409 1.16 2.12 -15.46
N LYS A 410 1.78 1.67 -16.56
CA LYS A 410 2.08 2.54 -17.70
C LYS A 410 0.80 3.08 -18.35
N ILE A 411 -0.14 2.19 -18.71
CA ILE A 411 -1.42 2.56 -19.33
C ILE A 411 -2.22 3.50 -18.42
N HIS A 412 -2.19 3.28 -17.10
CA HIS A 412 -2.93 4.06 -16.12
C HIS A 412 -2.26 5.40 -15.73
N GLY A 413 -1.03 5.68 -16.20
CA GLY A 413 -0.29 6.89 -15.81
C GLY A 413 0.20 6.86 -14.35
N LEU A 414 0.52 5.67 -13.83
CA LEU A 414 1.07 5.46 -12.48
C LEU A 414 2.60 5.30 -12.47
N THR A 415 3.26 5.22 -13.63
CA THR A 415 4.73 5.22 -13.71
C THR A 415 5.28 6.66 -13.63
N PRO A 416 6.49 6.88 -13.08
CA PRO A 416 7.10 8.21 -13.03
C PRO A 416 7.33 8.80 -14.42
N SER A 417 7.01 10.09 -14.59
CA SER A 417 7.33 10.84 -15.81
C SER A 417 8.83 10.83 -16.10
N SER A 418 9.20 10.55 -17.34
CA SER A 418 10.59 10.38 -17.78
C SER A 418 10.87 11.22 -19.01
N ASN A 419 11.92 12.05 -18.95
CA ASN A 419 12.30 12.96 -20.03
C ASN A 419 13.08 12.28 -21.17
N SER A 420 13.42 10.99 -21.04
CA SER A 420 14.25 10.24 -21.99
C SER A 420 13.49 9.29 -22.90
N GLY A 421 12.14 9.34 -22.91
CA GLY A 421 11.28 8.41 -23.68
C GLY A 421 11.24 6.97 -23.14
N THR A 422 12.17 6.63 -22.25
CA THR A 422 12.27 5.35 -21.54
C THR A 422 11.33 5.32 -20.33
N ASP A 423 10.68 4.18 -20.06
CA ASP A 423 9.86 4.02 -18.86
C ASP A 423 10.61 3.24 -17.76
N PRO A 424 10.86 3.84 -16.58
CA PRO A 424 11.72 3.25 -15.56
C PRO A 424 11.13 2.00 -14.89
N ILE A 425 9.84 1.71 -15.10
CA ILE A 425 9.17 0.53 -14.55
C ILE A 425 8.98 -0.53 -15.64
N LEU A 426 8.50 -0.16 -16.83
CA LEU A 426 8.20 -1.13 -17.90
C LEU A 426 9.46 -1.80 -18.46
N GLU A 427 10.55 -1.06 -18.69
CA GLU A 427 11.80 -1.59 -19.28
C GLU A 427 12.49 -2.66 -18.41
N THR A 428 12.16 -2.71 -17.12
CA THR A 428 12.65 -3.76 -16.22
C THR A 428 12.12 -5.14 -16.59
N PHE A 429 11.01 -5.27 -17.33
CA PHE A 429 10.46 -6.57 -17.73
C PHE A 429 11.49 -7.40 -18.51
N SER A 430 12.07 -6.85 -19.59
CA SER A 430 13.05 -7.61 -20.38
C SER A 430 14.35 -7.82 -19.61
N GLN A 431 14.78 -6.88 -18.77
CA GLN A 431 15.98 -7.05 -17.94
C GLN A 431 15.84 -8.23 -16.97
N GLU A 432 14.69 -8.32 -16.31
CA GLU A 432 14.39 -9.33 -15.29
C GLU A 432 14.14 -10.71 -15.87
N ARG A 433 13.36 -10.82 -16.94
CA ARG A 433 12.88 -12.11 -17.45
C ARG A 433 13.86 -12.76 -18.43
N VAL A 434 14.68 -11.99 -19.16
CA VAL A 434 15.82 -12.53 -19.92
C VAL A 434 16.84 -13.19 -18.98
N ASP A 435 17.08 -12.63 -17.79
CA ASP A 435 18.02 -13.23 -16.84
C ASP A 435 17.50 -14.56 -16.24
N VAL A 436 16.21 -14.60 -15.87
CA VAL A 436 15.55 -15.85 -15.41
C VAL A 436 15.52 -16.91 -16.51
N ALA A 437 15.25 -16.54 -17.77
CA ALA A 437 15.27 -17.48 -18.89
C ALA A 437 16.68 -18.02 -19.20
N ARG A 438 17.74 -17.24 -18.93
CA ARG A 438 19.11 -17.74 -19.04
C ARG A 438 19.43 -18.74 -17.93
N GLN A 439 19.10 -18.42 -16.68
CA GLN A 439 19.25 -19.33 -15.54
C GLN A 439 18.49 -20.66 -15.75
N LEU A 440 17.28 -20.58 -16.35
CA LEU A 440 16.49 -21.74 -16.76
C LEU A 440 17.20 -22.63 -17.79
N ILE A 441 17.83 -22.03 -18.80
CA ILE A 441 18.58 -22.75 -19.84
C ILE A 441 19.88 -23.33 -19.27
N GLU A 442 20.61 -22.59 -18.44
CA GLU A 442 21.81 -23.06 -17.75
C GLU A 442 21.50 -24.28 -16.87
N PHE A 443 20.42 -24.24 -16.09
CA PHE A 443 19.94 -25.37 -15.28
C PHE A 443 19.43 -26.55 -16.13
N ASP A 444 18.51 -26.31 -17.08
CA ASP A 444 17.92 -27.38 -17.88
C ASP A 444 18.94 -28.07 -18.79
N THR A 445 20.02 -27.40 -19.18
CA THR A 445 21.16 -28.02 -19.88
C THR A 445 21.84 -29.04 -18.97
N GLN A 446 22.24 -28.66 -17.75
CA GLN A 446 22.86 -29.56 -16.77
C GLN A 446 21.93 -30.74 -16.45
N PHE A 447 20.66 -30.46 -16.13
CA PHE A 447 19.67 -31.47 -15.79
C PHE A 447 19.36 -32.43 -16.96
N SER A 448 19.27 -31.89 -18.18
CA SER A 448 19.00 -32.69 -19.38
C SER A 448 20.14 -33.66 -19.72
N HIS A 449 21.40 -33.25 -19.55
CA HIS A 449 22.55 -34.13 -19.79
C HIS A 449 22.57 -35.31 -18.82
N MET A 450 22.41 -35.06 -17.52
CA MET A 450 22.44 -36.15 -16.52
C MET A 450 21.33 -37.18 -16.77
N PHE A 451 20.09 -36.71 -16.94
CA PHE A 451 18.92 -37.59 -17.09
C PHE A 451 18.89 -38.33 -18.45
N SER A 452 19.77 -37.99 -19.41
CA SER A 452 19.96 -38.75 -20.65
C SER A 452 21.15 -39.71 -20.60
N GLY A 453 22.06 -39.58 -19.62
CA GLY A 453 23.26 -40.38 -19.50
C GLY A 453 23.04 -41.77 -18.89
N ARG A 454 24.01 -42.67 -19.06
CA ARG A 454 24.05 -43.95 -18.35
C ARG A 454 24.75 -43.76 -17.01
N ILE A 455 24.09 -44.15 -15.92
CA ILE A 455 24.69 -44.22 -14.58
C ILE A 455 25.64 -45.43 -14.54
N GLY A 456 26.90 -45.21 -14.17
CA GLY A 456 27.94 -46.24 -14.16
C GLY A 456 28.31 -46.71 -12.75
N SER A 457 28.87 -47.93 -12.65
CA SER A 457 29.66 -48.35 -11.49
C SER A 457 30.98 -47.59 -11.43
N ALA A 458 31.46 -47.25 -10.22
CA ALA A 458 32.51 -46.26 -9.97
C ALA A 458 33.92 -46.56 -10.53
N ASP A 459 34.16 -47.72 -11.14
CA ASP A 459 35.48 -48.19 -11.60
C ASP A 459 35.67 -48.19 -13.14
N ALA A 460 34.82 -47.49 -13.90
CA ALA A 460 34.90 -47.45 -15.38
C ALA A 460 35.40 -46.10 -15.93
N GLU A 461 36.42 -46.10 -16.79
CA GLU A 461 37.03 -44.89 -17.41
C GLU A 461 36.14 -44.16 -18.44
N THR A 462 34.84 -44.48 -18.50
CA THR A 462 33.83 -43.79 -19.33
C THR A 462 32.93 -42.94 -18.46
N SER A 463 32.78 -41.65 -18.80
CA SER A 463 32.12 -40.61 -17.99
C SER A 463 30.60 -40.80 -17.82
N GLY A 464 30.21 -41.74 -16.96
CA GLY A 464 28.88 -41.83 -16.35
C GLY A 464 28.84 -41.06 -15.03
N LEU A 465 27.70 -40.45 -14.71
CA LEU A 465 27.49 -39.78 -13.42
C LEU A 465 27.14 -40.80 -12.33
N THR A 466 27.50 -40.49 -11.09
CA THR A 466 27.10 -41.27 -9.92
C THR A 466 25.70 -40.90 -9.43
N HIS A 467 25.08 -41.82 -8.68
CA HIS A 467 23.77 -41.58 -8.03
C HIS A 467 23.80 -40.42 -7.04
N GLU A 468 24.91 -40.23 -6.32
CA GLU A 468 25.07 -39.14 -5.35
C GLU A 468 25.19 -37.77 -6.03
N GLU A 469 25.90 -37.66 -7.15
CA GLU A 469 25.95 -36.44 -7.96
C GLU A 469 24.58 -36.09 -8.54
N PHE A 470 23.83 -37.09 -9.02
CA PHE A 470 22.49 -36.88 -9.55
C PHE A 470 21.50 -36.40 -8.49
N LEU A 471 21.46 -37.05 -7.32
CA LEU A 471 20.68 -36.60 -6.16
C LEU A 471 21.08 -35.19 -5.72
N ARG A 472 22.39 -34.89 -5.72
CA ARG A 472 22.89 -33.56 -5.36
C ARG A 472 22.41 -32.50 -6.33
N VAL A 473 22.55 -32.67 -7.65
CA VAL A 473 22.14 -31.62 -8.60
C VAL A 473 20.61 -31.51 -8.71
N PHE A 474 19.86 -32.60 -8.46
CA PHE A 474 18.42 -32.53 -8.23
C PHE A 474 18.09 -31.66 -6.99
N SER A 475 18.80 -31.87 -5.87
CA SER A 475 18.64 -31.12 -4.63
C SER A 475 19.04 -29.64 -4.77
N ASP A 476 20.23 -29.36 -5.29
CA ASP A 476 20.75 -28.01 -5.54
C ASP A 476 19.85 -27.26 -6.56
N GLY A 477 19.22 -27.99 -7.49
CA GLY A 477 18.28 -27.48 -8.48
C GLY A 477 16.84 -27.24 -8.01
N SER A 478 16.39 -27.89 -6.93
CA SER A 478 14.99 -27.83 -6.46
C SER A 478 14.56 -26.41 -6.06
N GLY A 479 15.51 -25.58 -5.60
CA GLY A 479 15.28 -24.15 -5.40
C GLY A 479 14.94 -23.38 -6.69
N PHE A 480 15.50 -23.78 -7.83
CA PHE A 480 15.16 -23.19 -9.12
C PHE A 480 13.85 -23.75 -9.67
N THR A 481 13.68 -25.08 -9.69
CA THR A 481 12.51 -25.73 -10.32
C THR A 481 11.19 -25.47 -9.60
N SER A 482 11.20 -25.33 -8.27
CA SER A 482 10.02 -24.88 -7.51
C SER A 482 9.56 -23.45 -7.87
N GLY A 483 10.40 -22.68 -8.57
CA GLY A 483 10.27 -21.23 -8.77
C GLY A 483 10.50 -20.41 -7.50
N CYS A 484 10.81 -21.06 -6.38
CA CYS A 484 10.83 -20.44 -5.05
C CYS A 484 12.18 -19.81 -4.69
N GLY A 485 13.28 -20.25 -5.30
CA GLY A 485 14.65 -19.76 -5.09
C GLY A 485 15.13 -18.75 -6.13
N LEU A 486 14.25 -18.26 -7.02
CA LEU A 486 14.59 -17.20 -7.98
C LEU A 486 15.15 -15.95 -7.28
N HIS A 487 16.17 -15.33 -7.90
CA HIS A 487 16.79 -14.10 -7.43
C HIS A 487 17.02 -13.14 -8.61
N TYR A 488 16.34 -12.01 -8.58
CA TYR A 488 16.48 -10.91 -9.53
C TYR A 488 17.60 -9.95 -9.11
N LYS A 489 18.36 -9.44 -10.09
CA LYS A 489 19.51 -8.54 -9.88
C LYS A 489 19.10 -7.11 -9.50
N GLU A 490 20.03 -6.36 -8.90
CA GLU A 490 19.83 -4.94 -8.57
C GLU A 490 19.39 -4.14 -9.81
N SER A 491 18.44 -3.23 -9.61
CA SER A 491 17.77 -2.48 -10.68
C SER A 491 17.12 -1.22 -10.09
N GLN A 492 16.40 -0.43 -10.89
CA GLN A 492 15.64 0.71 -10.34
C GLN A 492 14.51 0.28 -9.38
N LEU A 493 14.07 -0.98 -9.46
CA LEU A 493 13.02 -1.57 -8.60
C LEU A 493 13.57 -2.41 -7.43
N ILE A 494 14.80 -2.92 -7.51
CA ILE A 494 15.47 -3.69 -6.44
C ILE A 494 16.72 -2.95 -6.03
N ARG A 495 16.75 -2.43 -4.80
CA ARG A 495 17.92 -1.74 -4.24
C ARG A 495 18.07 -2.04 -2.76
N GLU A 496 19.31 -2.22 -2.33
CA GLU A 496 19.69 -2.17 -0.91
C GLU A 496 20.06 -0.72 -0.57
N LEU A 497 19.42 -0.14 0.46
CA LEU A 497 19.53 1.28 0.79
C LEU A 497 20.07 1.48 2.22
N GLY A 498 21.34 1.13 2.42
CA GLY A 498 22.06 1.36 3.66
C GLY A 498 23.48 0.77 3.65
N ALA A 499 24.32 1.18 4.60
CA ALA A 499 25.63 0.57 4.83
C ALA A 499 25.60 -0.21 6.16
N LYS A 500 26.02 -1.49 6.11
CA LYS A 500 25.95 -2.54 7.15
C LYS A 500 24.62 -3.29 7.23
N SER A 501 24.57 -4.45 6.57
CA SER A 501 23.46 -5.39 6.46
C SER A 501 23.18 -6.26 7.70
N ASN A 502 23.71 -5.90 8.87
CA ASN A 502 23.68 -6.75 10.08
C ASN A 502 22.29 -6.88 10.78
N LEU A 503 21.25 -6.22 10.27
CA LEU A 503 19.91 -6.21 10.87
C LEU A 503 19.06 -7.43 10.51
N LEU A 504 19.38 -8.08 9.38
CA LEU A 504 18.72 -9.32 8.95
C LEU A 504 19.64 -10.52 9.17
N ARG A 505 19.04 -11.66 9.53
CA ARG A 505 19.75 -12.89 9.94
C ARG A 505 19.13 -14.12 9.29
N GLY A 506 19.90 -15.20 9.19
CA GLY A 506 19.45 -16.43 8.55
C GLY A 506 19.74 -16.47 7.04
N ASP A 507 19.30 -17.54 6.39
CA ASP A 507 19.59 -17.81 4.98
C ASP A 507 18.47 -17.25 4.07
N PRO A 508 18.81 -16.44 3.04
CA PRO A 508 17.90 -16.02 1.97
C PRO A 508 17.10 -17.15 1.28
N LEU A 509 17.61 -18.38 1.26
CA LEU A 509 16.91 -19.56 0.73
C LEU A 509 15.92 -20.17 1.74
N LEU A 510 16.11 -19.93 3.05
CA LEU A 510 15.24 -20.44 4.11
C LEU A 510 14.13 -19.46 4.52
N GLY A 511 14.08 -18.27 3.93
CA GLY A 511 12.98 -17.32 4.08
C GLY A 511 13.37 -15.90 4.51
N ALA A 512 14.64 -15.65 4.85
CA ALA A 512 15.11 -14.35 5.29
C ALA A 512 14.85 -13.24 4.25
N LEU A 513 14.31 -12.09 4.68
CA LEU A 513 13.99 -10.97 3.79
C LEU A 513 15.21 -10.58 2.96
N THR A 514 15.09 -10.62 1.64
CA THR A 514 16.22 -10.37 0.73
C THR A 514 15.74 -9.56 -0.47
N PRO A 515 16.35 -8.40 -0.79
CA PRO A 515 16.07 -7.68 -2.04
C PRO A 515 16.33 -8.62 -3.23
N GLY A 516 15.43 -8.63 -4.21
CA GLY A 516 15.53 -9.50 -5.38
C GLY A 516 14.97 -10.92 -5.21
N ARG A 517 14.60 -11.35 -4.00
CA ARG A 517 13.94 -12.65 -3.75
C ARG A 517 12.51 -12.48 -3.28
N ARG A 518 11.68 -13.50 -3.50
CA ARG A 518 10.38 -13.55 -2.81
C ARG A 518 10.56 -13.69 -1.29
N LEU A 519 9.79 -12.91 -0.54
CA LEU A 519 9.24 -13.24 0.79
C LEU A 519 8.68 -14.68 0.82
N LEU A 520 8.79 -15.36 1.96
CA LEU A 520 8.18 -16.68 2.25
C LEU A 520 6.71 -16.55 2.72
N ASP A 521 5.95 -17.64 2.80
CA ASP A 521 4.67 -17.61 3.53
C ASP A 521 4.87 -17.92 5.01
N VAL A 522 4.08 -17.30 5.88
CA VAL A 522 4.09 -17.57 7.33
C VAL A 522 2.66 -17.39 7.86
N GLU A 523 2.24 -18.25 8.79
CA GLU A 523 1.04 -18.02 9.58
C GLU A 523 1.26 -16.83 10.52
N VAL A 524 0.44 -15.79 10.34
CA VAL A 524 0.37 -14.60 11.18
C VAL A 524 -1.00 -14.49 11.83
N LYS A 525 -1.09 -13.79 12.96
CA LYS A 525 -2.36 -13.60 13.68
C LYS A 525 -2.89 -12.20 13.46
N ARG A 526 -4.02 -12.05 12.76
CA ARG A 526 -4.65 -10.73 12.55
C ARG A 526 -5.10 -10.13 13.88
N TYR A 527 -4.74 -8.88 14.12
CA TYR A 527 -5.05 -8.15 15.35
C TYR A 527 -6.57 -7.94 15.52
N ALA A 528 -7.26 -7.47 14.47
CA ALA A 528 -8.65 -7.02 14.52
C ALA A 528 -9.69 -8.08 14.94
N ASP A 529 -9.45 -9.36 14.64
CA ASP A 529 -10.37 -10.48 14.91
C ASP A 529 -9.69 -11.72 15.51
N ALA A 530 -8.40 -11.60 15.89
CA ALA A 530 -7.55 -12.67 16.42
C ALA A 530 -7.40 -13.92 15.52
N THR A 531 -7.81 -13.87 14.25
CA THR A 531 -7.75 -15.02 13.33
C THR A 531 -6.32 -15.32 12.85
N ALA A 532 -5.99 -16.60 12.69
CA ALA A 532 -4.78 -17.03 11.99
C ALA A 532 -4.98 -16.85 10.47
N ARG A 533 -3.98 -16.29 9.78
CA ARG A 533 -4.01 -15.91 8.36
C ARG A 533 -2.63 -16.22 7.74
N HIS A 534 -2.62 -16.61 6.47
CA HIS A 534 -1.38 -16.74 5.70
C HIS A 534 -0.93 -15.38 5.18
N LEU A 535 0.34 -15.02 5.37
CA LEU A 535 0.87 -13.72 4.97
C LEU A 535 0.84 -13.50 3.43
N GLN A 536 0.82 -14.56 2.60
CA GLN A 536 0.55 -14.42 1.16
C GLN A 536 -0.89 -13.93 0.86
N ASP A 537 -1.90 -14.49 1.53
CA ASP A 537 -3.33 -14.24 1.23
C ASP A 537 -3.76 -12.80 1.54
N GLU A 538 -3.04 -12.12 2.43
CA GLU A 538 -3.25 -10.72 2.81
C GLU A 538 -2.51 -9.73 1.88
N MET A 539 -1.77 -10.27 0.90
CA MET A 539 -1.07 -9.57 -0.18
C MET A 539 -1.55 -10.02 -1.57
N PRO A 540 -2.87 -10.00 -1.87
CA PRO A 540 -3.38 -10.51 -3.13
C PRO A 540 -2.83 -9.71 -4.33
N PRO A 541 -2.42 -10.40 -5.42
CA PRO A 541 -2.06 -9.78 -6.69
C PRO A 541 -3.26 -9.04 -7.28
N THR A 542 -3.13 -7.71 -7.21
CA THR A 542 -4.14 -6.72 -7.60
C THR A 542 -3.49 -5.47 -8.22
N GLY A 543 -2.23 -5.59 -8.67
CA GLY A 543 -1.43 -4.48 -9.22
C GLY A 543 -1.03 -3.41 -8.19
N ARG A 544 -0.97 -3.73 -6.90
CA ARG A 544 -0.71 -2.75 -5.83
C ARG A 544 0.66 -2.95 -5.19
N TYR A 545 1.31 -1.86 -4.81
CA TYR A 545 2.45 -1.90 -3.90
C TYR A 545 1.97 -2.16 -2.47
N TYR A 546 2.83 -2.75 -1.64
CA TYR A 546 2.57 -2.99 -0.21
C TYR A 546 3.79 -2.55 0.60
N VAL A 547 3.59 -1.63 1.55
CA VAL A 547 4.58 -1.34 2.58
C VAL A 547 4.36 -2.34 3.72
N LEU A 548 5.37 -3.14 4.03
CA LEU A 548 5.36 -4.13 5.09
C LEU A 548 6.25 -3.62 6.24
N VAL A 549 5.62 -3.17 7.32
CA VAL A 549 6.30 -2.65 8.51
C VAL A 549 6.34 -3.74 9.57
N PHE A 550 7.52 -4.28 9.85
CA PHE A 550 7.79 -5.01 11.09
C PHE A 550 8.17 -3.99 12.16
N THR A 551 7.29 -3.79 13.13
CA THR A 551 7.60 -2.99 14.31
C THR A 551 8.62 -3.73 15.18
N SER A 552 9.27 -3.04 16.10
CA SER A 552 10.02 -3.66 17.18
C SER A 552 9.17 -3.81 18.45
N ASN A 553 9.80 -4.28 19.53
CA ASN A 553 9.27 -4.29 20.88
C ASN A 553 8.95 -2.87 21.42
N ASP A 554 9.53 -1.80 20.83
CA ASP A 554 9.25 -0.40 21.22
C ASP A 554 7.87 0.12 20.76
N LEU A 555 7.03 -0.72 20.15
CA LEU A 555 5.74 -0.34 19.56
C LEU A 555 4.80 0.43 20.51
N LEU A 556 4.80 0.16 21.82
CA LEU A 556 3.93 0.88 22.77
C LEU A 556 4.58 2.16 23.34
N GLU A 557 5.85 2.41 23.04
CA GLU A 557 6.54 3.63 23.42
C GLU A 557 6.20 4.75 22.42
N LYS A 558 5.56 5.82 22.88
CA LYS A 558 5.11 6.93 22.00
C LYS A 558 6.25 7.64 21.26
N SER A 559 7.47 7.56 21.79
CA SER A 559 8.72 8.05 21.20
C SER A 559 9.53 6.95 20.47
N GLY A 560 8.99 5.73 20.37
CA GLY A 560 9.66 4.58 19.78
C GLY A 560 9.89 4.71 18.26
N ASN A 561 10.85 3.93 17.76
CA ASN A 561 11.17 3.85 16.34
C ASN A 561 9.98 3.28 15.55
N SER A 562 9.22 2.36 16.15
CA SER A 562 8.02 1.76 15.55
C SER A 562 6.90 2.78 15.31
N GLN A 563 6.58 3.62 16.31
CA GLN A 563 5.58 4.69 16.17
C GLN A 563 5.98 5.66 15.06
N SER A 564 7.25 6.09 15.07
CA SER A 564 7.84 6.96 14.05
C SER A 564 7.78 6.33 12.65
N SER A 565 8.06 5.04 12.53
CA SER A 565 8.04 4.28 11.27
C SER A 565 6.62 4.08 10.73
N LEU A 566 5.64 3.83 11.61
CA LEU A 566 4.24 3.66 11.25
C LEU A 566 3.61 4.98 10.78
N GLN A 567 3.84 6.07 11.50
CA GLN A 567 3.39 7.40 11.11
C GLN A 567 4.02 7.84 9.78
N SER A 568 5.33 7.64 9.64
CA SER A 568 6.06 7.87 8.39
C SER A 568 5.49 7.06 7.22
N SER A 569 5.13 5.79 7.44
CA SER A 569 4.53 4.93 6.41
C SER A 569 3.14 5.43 5.98
N VAL A 570 2.31 5.89 6.92
CA VAL A 570 1.02 6.54 6.63
C VAL A 570 1.21 7.79 5.76
N GLU A 571 2.16 8.66 6.10
CA GLU A 571 2.47 9.87 5.33
C GLU A 571 3.05 9.57 3.95
N ILE A 572 3.80 8.46 3.79
CA ILE A 572 4.25 7.98 2.48
C ILE A 572 3.04 7.52 1.64
N LEU A 573 2.13 6.71 2.21
CA LEU A 573 0.94 6.23 1.49
C LEU A 573 0.05 7.37 0.98
N GLN A 574 -0.08 8.46 1.74
CA GLN A 574 -0.86 9.63 1.35
C GLN A 574 -0.31 10.40 0.14
N LYS A 575 0.97 10.20 -0.24
CA LYS A 575 1.59 10.81 -1.42
C LYS A 575 1.21 10.08 -2.73
N PHE A 576 0.65 8.87 -2.64
CA PHE A 576 0.23 8.08 -3.80
C PHE A 576 -1.29 8.17 -4.04
N PRO A 577 -1.78 7.91 -5.26
CA PRO A 577 -3.21 7.82 -5.53
C PRO A 577 -3.87 6.76 -4.64
N LYS A 578 -5.08 7.06 -4.13
CA LYS A 578 -5.79 6.18 -3.20
C LYS A 578 -5.99 4.80 -3.81
N GLY A 579 -5.35 3.79 -3.22
CA GLY A 579 -5.42 2.41 -3.69
C GLY A 579 -4.33 2.01 -4.69
N THR A 580 -3.26 2.80 -4.89
CA THR A 580 -2.02 2.32 -5.54
C THR A 580 -1.13 1.55 -4.54
N VAL A 581 -1.09 2.01 -3.28
CA VAL A 581 -0.22 1.46 -2.22
C VAL A 581 -1.06 1.02 -1.03
N ASN A 582 -0.73 -0.13 -0.46
CA ASN A 582 -1.29 -0.72 0.75
C ASN A 582 -0.29 -0.68 1.92
N LEU A 583 -0.79 -0.71 3.15
CA LEU A 583 0.02 -0.88 4.36
C LEU A 583 -0.34 -2.23 5.01
N ILE A 584 0.69 -2.95 5.43
CA ILE A 584 0.64 -4.11 6.32
C ILE A 584 1.56 -3.82 7.50
N VAL A 585 1.08 -4.11 8.71
CA VAL A 585 1.84 -3.97 9.94
C VAL A 585 1.98 -5.34 10.59
N VAL A 586 3.18 -5.71 10.98
CA VAL A 586 3.50 -6.90 11.77
C VAL A 586 4.15 -6.42 13.07
N HIS A 587 3.76 -6.99 14.21
CA HIS A 587 4.28 -6.65 15.53
C HIS A 587 4.79 -7.89 16.30
N PRO A 588 5.83 -7.74 17.15
CA PRO A 588 6.36 -8.85 17.95
C PRO A 588 5.60 -9.04 19.27
N LEU A 589 4.76 -8.07 19.65
CA LEU A 589 4.08 -8.05 20.95
C LEU A 589 3.17 -9.27 21.14
N THR A 590 3.39 -9.99 22.24
CA THR A 590 2.53 -11.08 22.74
C THR A 590 1.50 -10.60 23.77
N SER A 591 1.74 -9.44 24.37
CA SER A 591 0.78 -8.70 25.22
C SER A 591 -0.33 -8.06 24.40
N ARG A 592 -1.48 -7.81 25.04
CA ARG A 592 -2.59 -7.05 24.45
C ARG A 592 -2.30 -5.54 24.54
N PHE A 593 -2.55 -4.84 23.44
CA PHE A 593 -2.65 -3.38 23.34
C PHE A 593 -3.97 -3.02 22.63
N GLU A 594 -4.37 -1.75 22.65
CA GLU A 594 -5.60 -1.25 22.02
C GLU A 594 -5.33 -0.44 20.74
N TRP A 595 -6.34 -0.26 19.88
CA TRP A 595 -6.20 0.54 18.63
C TRP A 595 -5.74 1.99 18.85
N THR A 596 -5.93 2.54 20.06
CA THR A 596 -5.47 3.88 20.47
C THR A 596 -3.96 3.97 20.69
N ASP A 597 -3.29 2.84 20.79
CA ASP A 597 -1.86 2.75 21.06
C ASP A 597 -1.05 2.78 19.75
N LEU A 598 -1.72 2.75 18.59
CA LEU A 598 -1.13 2.89 17.25
C LEU A 598 -1.47 4.26 16.63
N PRO A 599 -0.67 4.79 15.69
CA PRO A 599 -1.01 6.04 15.01
C PRO A 599 -2.34 5.92 14.26
N ALA A 600 -3.21 6.92 14.37
CA ALA A 600 -4.60 6.85 13.87
C ALA A 600 -4.71 6.52 12.36
N GLY A 601 -3.70 6.89 11.56
CA GLY A 601 -3.61 6.52 10.15
C GLY A 601 -3.46 5.02 9.90
N VAL A 602 -2.86 4.25 10.82
CA VAL A 602 -2.73 2.79 10.71
C VAL A 602 -4.11 2.14 10.67
N LYS A 603 -5.08 2.62 11.45
CA LYS A 603 -6.46 2.15 11.35
C LYS A 603 -7.04 2.43 9.94
N THR A 604 -6.82 3.62 9.41
CA THR A 604 -7.33 4.01 8.07
C THR A 604 -6.73 3.18 6.92
N PHE A 605 -5.45 2.80 7.01
CA PHE A 605 -4.74 2.10 5.91
C PHE A 605 -4.52 0.59 6.15
N ALA A 606 -4.68 0.11 7.38
CA ALA A 606 -4.31 -1.24 7.78
C ALA A 606 -5.17 -1.85 8.92
N GLU A 607 -6.40 -1.39 9.21
CA GLU A 607 -7.26 -1.99 10.26
C GLU A 607 -7.36 -3.53 10.16
N MET A 608 -7.71 -4.05 8.97
CA MET A 608 -7.75 -5.50 8.71
C MET A 608 -6.38 -6.08 8.29
N ARG A 609 -5.30 -5.31 8.41
CA ARG A 609 -3.93 -5.66 7.98
C ARG A 609 -2.84 -5.36 9.01
N THR A 610 -3.21 -5.28 10.29
CA THR A 610 -2.27 -5.36 11.43
C THR A 610 -2.25 -6.78 11.96
N TYR A 611 -1.04 -7.31 12.18
CA TYR A 611 -0.76 -8.70 12.51
C TYR A 611 0.22 -8.81 13.68
N GLY A 612 0.02 -9.80 14.54
CA GLY A 612 1.02 -10.28 15.48
C GLY A 612 1.54 -11.66 15.10
N VAL A 613 2.48 -12.15 15.90
CA VAL A 613 2.98 -13.54 15.85
C VAL A 613 1.82 -14.55 16.02
N SER A 614 1.89 -15.68 15.32
CA SER A 614 0.88 -16.76 15.42
C SER A 614 1.14 -17.70 16.60
N LYS A 615 0.48 -18.85 16.62
CA LYS A 615 0.75 -19.93 17.61
C LYS A 615 1.71 -21.01 17.09
N LYS A 616 1.97 -21.04 15.78
CA LYS A 616 2.78 -22.09 15.14
C LYS A 616 4.17 -21.60 14.77
N GLU A 617 4.26 -20.38 14.28
CA GLU A 617 5.43 -19.85 13.59
C GLU A 617 5.73 -18.43 14.08
N ASP A 618 7.01 -18.13 14.29
CA ASP A 618 7.45 -16.78 14.58
C ASP A 618 7.89 -16.07 13.29
N VAL A 619 7.03 -15.17 12.82
CA VAL A 619 7.22 -14.42 11.58
C VAL A 619 8.46 -13.51 11.58
N TYR A 620 9.00 -13.16 12.74
CA TYR A 620 10.29 -12.44 12.82
C TYR A 620 11.45 -13.41 12.61
N GLU A 621 11.40 -14.58 13.23
CA GLU A 621 12.49 -15.57 13.16
C GLU A 621 12.57 -16.24 11.79
N VAL A 622 11.44 -16.61 11.19
CA VAL A 622 11.35 -17.20 9.83
C VAL A 622 11.82 -16.22 8.75
N LEU A 623 11.56 -14.91 8.92
CA LEU A 623 11.93 -13.88 7.95
C LEU A 623 13.23 -13.14 8.30
N GLY A 624 13.93 -13.56 9.36
CA GLY A 624 15.24 -13.04 9.72
C GLY A 624 15.26 -11.66 10.38
N VAL A 625 14.11 -11.15 10.84
CA VAL A 625 13.94 -9.78 11.36
C VAL A 625 14.21 -9.72 12.86
N SER A 626 15.00 -8.73 13.30
CA SER A 626 15.19 -8.45 14.72
C SER A 626 13.91 -7.90 15.36
N LYS A 627 13.45 -8.52 16.47
CA LYS A 627 12.30 -8.05 17.26
C LYS A 627 12.59 -6.75 18.01
N ASP A 628 13.86 -6.38 18.20
CA ASP A 628 14.27 -5.18 18.94
C ASP A 628 14.57 -3.99 18.00
N ASP A 629 15.01 -4.25 16.76
CA ASP A 629 15.28 -3.20 15.76
C ASP A 629 14.08 -2.95 14.82
N GLY A 630 13.29 -3.99 14.51
CA GLY A 630 12.27 -3.96 13.46
C GLY A 630 12.83 -3.81 12.04
N VAL A 631 11.95 -3.72 11.03
CA VAL A 631 12.33 -3.31 9.66
C VAL A 631 11.13 -2.76 8.88
N VAL A 632 11.36 -1.72 8.08
CA VAL A 632 10.42 -1.29 7.03
C VAL A 632 10.89 -1.85 5.69
N ALA A 633 10.06 -2.70 5.07
CA ALA A 633 10.29 -3.24 3.74
C ALA A 633 9.21 -2.74 2.78
N VAL A 634 9.60 -2.22 1.61
CA VAL A 634 8.65 -1.94 0.53
C VAL A 634 8.62 -3.14 -0.41
N LEU A 635 7.43 -3.66 -0.69
CA LEU A 635 7.16 -4.78 -1.57
C LEU A 635 6.36 -4.32 -2.80
N ILE A 636 6.66 -4.90 -3.94
CA ILE A 636 6.01 -4.60 -5.22
C ILE A 636 5.12 -5.78 -5.60
N ILE A 637 3.83 -5.54 -5.87
CA ILE A 637 3.00 -6.57 -6.49
C ILE A 637 2.56 -6.04 -7.87
N ALA A 638 3.07 -6.61 -8.95
CA ALA A 638 3.14 -8.06 -9.11
C ALA A 638 4.49 -8.78 -8.85
N GLU A 639 4.37 -9.89 -8.10
CA GLU A 639 5.22 -11.08 -8.02
C GLU A 639 6.59 -10.99 -7.37
N LYS A 640 7.28 -9.86 -7.53
CA LYS A 640 8.49 -9.54 -6.79
C LYS A 640 8.16 -9.22 -5.34
N ARG A 641 8.06 -10.25 -4.49
CA ARG A 641 8.02 -10.07 -3.02
C ARG A 641 9.42 -9.68 -2.46
N ASP A 642 10.14 -8.89 -3.26
CA ASP A 642 11.53 -8.46 -3.18
C ASP A 642 11.57 -7.22 -2.28
N SER A 643 12.09 -7.38 -1.06
CA SER A 643 12.11 -6.28 -0.09
C SER A 643 13.10 -5.19 -0.51
N ILE A 644 12.63 -3.97 -0.79
CA ILE A 644 13.49 -2.78 -0.66
C ILE A 644 13.71 -2.58 0.84
N ILE A 645 14.91 -2.94 1.32
CA ILE A 645 15.39 -2.60 2.66
C ILE A 645 15.92 -1.18 2.57
N GLY A 646 15.17 -0.20 3.10
CA GLY A 646 15.44 1.20 2.73
C GLY A 646 14.92 2.31 3.61
N SER A 647 15.01 2.16 4.93
CA SER A 647 15.64 3.18 5.80
C SER A 647 15.48 2.82 7.28
N ARG A 648 16.43 3.26 8.11
CA ARG A 648 16.21 3.40 9.55
C ARG A 648 15.29 4.60 9.75
N CYS A 649 14.00 4.38 9.97
CA CYS A 649 12.99 5.45 9.95
C CYS A 649 12.89 6.21 11.29
N THR A 650 14.01 6.82 11.70
CA THR A 650 13.95 8.07 12.47
C THR A 650 13.44 9.15 11.53
N THR A 651 12.12 9.37 11.55
CA THR A 651 11.34 10.40 10.83
C THR A 651 11.50 10.47 9.31
N MET A 652 10.49 10.03 8.55
CA MET A 652 10.28 10.50 7.16
C MET A 652 9.13 11.51 7.08
N ALA A 653 9.49 12.78 7.11
CA ALA A 653 8.60 13.87 6.72
C ALA A 653 8.13 13.79 5.25
N SER A 654 7.32 14.76 4.84
CA SER A 654 6.99 15.04 3.43
C SER A 654 8.24 15.06 2.53
N ALA A 655 8.12 14.54 1.31
CA ALA A 655 9.26 14.32 0.42
C ALA A 655 9.75 15.62 -0.28
N GLN A 656 10.44 16.49 0.48
CA GLN A 656 11.35 17.54 -0.05
C GLN A 656 12.05 18.31 1.11
N ASN A 657 12.92 17.63 1.88
CA ASN A 657 14.00 18.22 2.69
C ASN A 657 14.79 17.10 3.38
N ILE A 658 15.60 16.37 2.61
CA ILE A 658 16.58 15.45 3.19
C ILE A 658 17.77 16.31 3.65
N ILE A 659 18.14 16.22 4.93
CA ILE A 659 19.40 16.77 5.42
C ILE A 659 20.54 15.99 4.74
N LYS A 660 21.15 16.63 3.75
CA LYS A 660 22.30 16.13 2.99
C LYS A 660 23.58 16.46 3.76
N CYS A 661 24.59 15.62 3.61
CA CYS A 661 25.94 15.88 4.10
C CYS A 661 26.86 16.14 2.90
N ALA A 662 27.35 17.37 2.73
CA ALA A 662 28.44 17.63 1.78
C ALA A 662 29.76 17.21 2.43
N VAL A 663 30.61 16.50 1.68
CA VAL A 663 32.02 16.31 2.04
C VAL A 663 32.81 17.34 1.23
N LEU A 664 33.49 18.23 1.95
CA LEU A 664 34.25 19.33 1.39
C LEU A 664 35.67 18.89 1.03
N SER A 665 36.40 19.66 0.23
CA SER A 665 37.79 19.37 -0.20
C SER A 665 38.74 19.21 0.99
N THR A 666 38.47 19.91 2.11
CA THR A 666 39.17 19.76 3.39
C THR A 666 38.86 18.45 4.14
N SER A 667 38.09 17.54 3.54
CA SER A 667 37.48 16.34 4.15
C SER A 667 36.58 16.62 5.36
N ARG A 668 36.25 17.89 5.64
CA ARG A 668 35.19 18.28 6.57
C ARG A 668 33.83 17.95 6.00
N LYS A 669 32.88 17.67 6.89
CA LYS A 669 31.46 17.49 6.57
C LYS A 669 30.68 18.72 6.98
N ILE A 670 29.72 19.12 6.16
CA ILE A 670 28.69 20.11 6.49
C ILE A 670 27.31 19.57 6.14
N SER A 671 26.39 19.62 7.11
CA SER A 671 24.99 19.20 6.95
C SER A 671 24.18 20.36 6.38
N TYR A 672 23.31 20.10 5.41
CA TYR A 672 22.52 21.13 4.75
C TYR A 672 21.22 20.57 4.17
N SER A 673 20.24 21.43 3.92
CA SER A 673 18.98 21.08 3.27
C SER A 673 18.60 22.14 2.24
N ILE A 674 17.89 21.73 1.20
CA ILE A 674 17.41 22.62 0.14
C ILE A 674 15.93 22.36 -0.11
N ALA A 675 15.11 23.40 0.06
CA ALA A 675 13.69 23.41 -0.28
C ALA A 675 13.49 24.21 -1.58
N GLU A 676 12.92 23.60 -2.61
CA GLU A 676 12.73 24.24 -3.93
C GLU A 676 11.53 23.63 -4.67
N ASN A 677 10.56 24.46 -5.08
CA ASN A 677 9.44 24.06 -5.95
C ASN A 677 9.58 24.55 -7.40
N SER A 678 10.62 25.33 -7.72
CA SER A 678 10.93 25.73 -9.10
C SER A 678 12.44 25.80 -9.32
N GLN A 679 12.91 25.44 -10.52
CA GLN A 679 14.33 25.43 -10.86
C GLN A 679 14.93 26.83 -11.10
N ASN A 680 14.09 27.86 -11.29
CA ASN A 680 14.50 29.23 -11.57
C ASN A 680 14.27 30.19 -10.37
N GLY A 681 14.04 29.63 -9.17
CA GLY A 681 13.79 30.40 -7.95
C GLY A 681 15.01 31.19 -7.47
N SER A 682 14.80 32.43 -7.03
CA SER A 682 15.84 33.21 -6.34
C SER A 682 16.27 32.52 -5.04
N CYS A 683 17.58 32.51 -4.74
CA CYS A 683 18.11 31.83 -3.58
C CYS A 683 17.94 32.65 -2.28
N ILE A 684 17.46 32.03 -1.21
CA ILE A 684 17.41 32.58 0.15
C ILE A 684 18.19 31.62 1.07
N VAL A 685 19.01 32.18 1.97
CA VAL A 685 19.74 31.38 2.97
C VAL A 685 19.18 31.67 4.36
N LEU A 686 18.82 30.62 5.08
CA LEU A 686 18.42 30.66 6.49
C LEU A 686 19.55 30.09 7.34
N SER A 687 20.06 30.88 8.29
CA SER A 687 21.29 30.60 9.05
C SER A 687 21.02 30.60 10.55
N ASN A 688 21.39 29.50 11.23
CA ASN A 688 21.11 29.25 12.64
C ASN A 688 22.20 29.84 13.57
N SER A 689 21.84 29.97 14.85
CA SER A 689 22.83 30.17 15.91
C SER A 689 23.29 28.81 16.44
N PHE A 690 24.42 28.76 17.15
CA PHE A 690 24.94 27.53 17.77
C PHE A 690 24.06 26.98 18.93
N GLY A 691 22.85 27.50 19.15
CA GLY A 691 21.87 26.97 20.12
C GLY A 691 20.83 26.02 19.53
N ALA A 692 20.80 25.82 18.21
CA ALA A 692 19.84 24.93 17.53
C ALA A 692 20.38 24.48 16.17
N ASP A 693 20.02 23.27 15.73
CA ASP A 693 20.35 22.77 14.39
C ASP A 693 19.41 23.29 13.28
N ILE A 694 19.71 22.87 12.05
CA ILE A 694 19.02 23.20 10.80
C ILE A 694 17.49 23.05 10.83
N THR A 695 16.95 22.14 11.65
CA THR A 695 15.50 21.87 11.71
C THR A 695 14.70 23.07 12.20
N LEU A 696 15.32 24.00 12.94
CA LEU A 696 14.72 25.27 13.40
C LEU A 696 13.98 26.02 12.29
N TYR A 697 14.49 25.99 11.06
CA TYR A 697 13.93 26.73 9.92
C TYR A 697 13.04 25.90 9.01
N GLN A 698 12.79 24.61 9.28
CA GLN A 698 12.11 23.75 8.31
C GLN A 698 10.70 24.25 7.89
N PRO A 699 9.82 24.73 8.79
CA PRO A 699 8.52 25.31 8.38
C PRO A 699 8.68 26.58 7.53
N VAL A 700 9.65 27.42 7.89
CA VAL A 700 9.99 28.68 7.21
C VAL A 700 10.49 28.41 5.79
N ALA A 701 11.36 27.41 5.62
CA ALA A 701 11.88 26.97 4.33
C ALA A 701 10.80 26.36 3.43
N HIS A 702 9.89 25.55 3.98
CA HIS A 702 8.75 25.01 3.22
C HIS A 702 7.85 26.13 2.69
N ARG A 703 7.51 27.13 3.52
CA ARG A 703 6.64 28.25 3.10
C ARG A 703 7.35 29.14 2.06
N LEU A 704 8.64 29.46 2.23
CA LEU A 704 9.43 30.16 1.20
C LEU A 704 9.50 29.38 -0.13
N ALA A 705 9.71 28.07 -0.09
CA ALA A 705 9.72 27.24 -1.28
C ALA A 705 8.35 27.20 -1.98
N SER A 706 7.23 27.25 -1.22
CA SER A 706 5.88 27.36 -1.80
C SER A 706 5.64 28.70 -2.53
N LEU A 707 6.37 29.75 -2.15
CA LEU A 707 6.37 31.06 -2.81
C LEU A 707 7.37 31.14 -4.00
N GLY A 708 7.93 30.00 -4.42
CA GLY A 708 8.79 29.89 -5.61
C GLY A 708 10.28 30.15 -5.39
N TYR A 709 10.71 30.46 -4.16
CA TYR A 709 12.13 30.63 -3.83
C TYR A 709 12.88 29.28 -3.74
N ARG A 710 14.19 29.33 -3.94
CA ARG A 710 15.13 28.25 -3.62
C ARG A 710 15.71 28.54 -2.23
N VAL A 711 15.53 27.65 -1.27
CA VAL A 711 15.88 27.93 0.13
C VAL A 711 16.97 26.98 0.60
N LEU A 712 18.12 27.52 0.99
CA LEU A 712 19.20 26.78 1.62
C LEU A 712 19.16 26.98 3.14
N SER A 713 19.40 25.91 3.88
CA SER A 713 19.72 25.95 5.31
C SER A 713 20.89 25.01 5.58
N TYR A 714 21.71 25.28 6.59
CA TYR A 714 22.90 24.48 6.92
C TYR A 714 23.14 24.40 8.43
N ASP A 715 23.93 23.42 8.87
CA ASP A 715 24.41 23.27 10.24
C ASP A 715 25.86 23.73 10.38
N HIS A 716 26.11 24.64 11.31
CA HIS A 716 27.47 25.05 11.67
C HIS A 716 28.33 23.86 12.18
N PRO A 717 29.67 23.91 11.98
CA PRO A 717 30.62 22.91 12.50
C PRO A 717 30.40 22.56 13.98
N GLY A 718 30.11 21.28 14.26
CA GLY A 718 29.81 20.79 15.61
C GLY A 718 28.33 20.54 15.93
N HIS A 719 27.41 20.79 14.99
CA HIS A 719 26.01 20.35 15.05
C HIS A 719 25.73 19.17 14.12
N SER A 720 24.73 18.34 14.45
CA SER A 720 24.21 17.32 13.52
C SER A 720 25.30 16.39 12.97
N GLN A 721 25.48 16.29 11.65
CA GLN A 721 26.57 15.55 11.00
C GLN A 721 27.74 16.46 10.56
N SER A 722 27.71 17.76 10.88
CA SER A 722 28.76 18.71 10.54
C SER A 722 29.99 18.48 11.41
N THR A 723 31.17 18.41 10.80
CA THR A 723 32.42 18.07 11.49
C THR A 723 32.74 19.10 12.60
N PRO A 724 32.98 18.68 13.85
CA PRO A 724 33.44 19.59 14.91
C PRO A 724 34.77 20.27 14.57
N VAL A 725 34.97 21.48 15.08
CA VAL A 725 36.24 22.20 14.92
C VAL A 725 37.34 21.51 15.75
N LYS A 726 38.50 21.25 15.15
CA LYS A 726 39.58 20.45 15.79
C LYS A 726 40.42 21.21 16.81
N ASP A 727 40.48 22.53 16.72
CA ASP A 727 41.17 23.42 17.66
C ASP A 727 40.15 24.40 18.24
N VAL A 728 39.33 23.90 19.18
CA VAL A 728 38.21 24.66 19.79
C VAL A 728 38.66 25.84 20.64
N ASP A 729 39.96 25.95 20.96
CA ASP A 729 40.54 27.00 21.81
C ASP A 729 41.22 28.11 21.00
N ASN A 730 41.40 27.95 19.67
CA ASN A 730 41.95 28.97 18.77
C ASN A 730 41.08 29.23 17.52
N VAL A 731 39.76 29.12 17.63
CA VAL A 731 38.84 29.27 16.48
C VAL A 731 38.78 30.73 15.99
N GLU A 732 38.92 30.90 14.67
CA GLU A 732 38.77 32.15 13.90
C GLU A 732 37.50 32.06 13.03
N MET A 733 36.84 33.18 12.71
CA MET A 733 35.57 33.18 11.95
C MET A 733 35.77 32.66 10.52
N GLU A 734 36.91 32.98 9.93
CA GLU A 734 37.49 32.43 8.70
C GLU A 734 37.27 30.91 8.59
N GLN A 735 37.52 30.20 9.70
CA GLN A 735 37.48 28.74 9.74
C GLN A 735 36.04 28.19 9.68
N LEU A 736 35.05 28.92 10.20
CA LEU A 736 33.63 28.57 10.09
C LEU A 736 33.05 28.92 8.72
N ILE A 737 33.39 30.10 8.18
CA ILE A 737 32.78 30.59 6.93
C ILE A 737 33.36 29.89 5.69
N SER A 738 34.61 29.41 5.75
CA SER A 738 35.21 28.60 4.68
C SER A 738 34.36 27.39 4.27
N ASP A 739 33.75 26.68 5.23
CA ASP A 739 32.89 25.52 4.92
C ASP A 739 31.58 25.93 4.23
N VAL A 740 31.02 27.09 4.59
CA VAL A 740 29.74 27.58 4.05
C VAL A 740 29.93 28.19 2.66
N ASP A 741 31.03 28.91 2.41
CA ASP A 741 31.38 29.39 1.07
C ASP A 741 31.73 28.24 0.13
N GLU A 742 32.46 27.22 0.60
CA GLU A 742 32.72 26.02 -0.19
C GLU A 742 31.42 25.26 -0.55
N LEU A 743 30.49 25.14 0.42
CA LEU A 743 29.15 24.59 0.19
C LEU A 743 28.37 25.40 -0.87
N LEU A 744 28.35 26.73 -0.78
CA LEU A 744 27.63 27.59 -1.74
C LEU A 744 28.18 27.44 -3.16
N ARG A 745 29.52 27.34 -3.31
CA ARG A 745 30.17 27.06 -4.61
C ARG A 745 29.81 25.67 -5.14
N ALA A 746 29.83 24.64 -4.28
CA ALA A 746 29.46 23.27 -4.64
C ALA A 746 27.97 23.10 -5.01
N LEU A 747 27.10 24.01 -4.56
CA LEU A 747 25.68 24.08 -4.88
C LEU A 747 25.34 25.02 -6.06
N HIS A 748 26.36 25.61 -6.69
CA HIS A 748 26.26 26.60 -7.75
C HIS A 748 25.35 27.79 -7.37
N ILE A 749 25.58 28.37 -6.19
CA ILE A 749 24.88 29.55 -5.67
C ILE A 749 25.80 30.77 -5.80
N ASP A 750 25.67 31.48 -6.92
CA ASP A 750 26.46 32.68 -7.23
C ASP A 750 25.78 34.00 -6.83
N SER A 751 24.51 33.96 -6.41
CA SER A 751 23.81 35.10 -5.82
C SER A 751 22.74 34.66 -4.82
N ILE A 752 22.54 35.46 -3.78
CA ILE A 752 21.60 35.25 -2.67
C ILE A 752 20.71 36.48 -2.57
N HIS A 753 19.40 36.29 -2.76
CA HIS A 753 18.38 37.34 -2.72
C HIS A 753 18.20 37.90 -1.30
N ALA A 754 18.20 37.02 -0.30
CA ALA A 754 18.22 37.40 1.11
C ALA A 754 19.03 36.39 1.93
N TRP A 755 19.94 36.89 2.78
CA TRP A 755 20.47 36.13 3.91
C TRP A 755 19.66 36.50 5.15
N VAL A 756 19.15 35.51 5.87
CA VAL A 756 18.45 35.73 7.15
C VAL A 756 19.12 34.88 8.22
N GLY A 757 19.51 35.54 9.32
CA GLY A 757 20.27 34.89 10.38
C GLY A 757 19.87 35.37 11.77
N VAL A 758 20.12 34.48 12.74
CA VAL A 758 19.94 34.74 14.17
C VAL A 758 21.31 34.73 14.85
N SER A 759 21.61 35.80 15.60
CA SER A 759 22.88 35.95 16.34
C SER A 759 24.13 35.57 15.51
N LEU A 760 24.84 34.48 15.84
CA LEU A 760 26.07 34.07 15.15
C LEU A 760 25.85 33.65 13.68
N GLY A 761 24.64 33.19 13.31
CA GLY A 761 24.27 32.97 11.90
C GLY A 761 24.06 34.28 11.12
N ALA A 762 23.66 35.36 11.81
CA ALA A 762 23.61 36.70 11.22
C ALA A 762 25.02 37.29 11.04
N ALA A 763 25.89 37.13 12.04
CA ALA A 763 27.31 37.51 11.95
C ALA A 763 28.06 36.72 10.86
N SER A 764 27.67 35.47 10.62
CA SER A 764 28.18 34.64 9.52
C SER A 764 27.82 35.22 8.15
N GLY A 765 26.59 35.69 7.97
CA GLY A 765 26.17 36.41 6.75
C GLY A 765 26.89 37.74 6.56
N VAL A 766 27.12 38.51 7.64
CA VAL A 766 27.93 39.74 7.60
C VAL A 766 29.35 39.45 7.11
N TYR A 767 30.02 38.48 7.72
CA TYR A 767 31.40 38.14 7.36
C TYR A 767 31.50 37.63 5.91
N LEU A 768 30.57 36.75 5.49
CA LEU A 768 30.53 36.25 4.11
C LEU A 768 30.26 37.36 3.09
N ALA A 769 29.42 38.36 3.39
CA ALA A 769 29.19 39.52 2.53
C ALA A 769 30.47 40.36 2.33
N CYS A 770 31.33 40.47 3.35
CA CYS A 770 32.64 41.12 3.23
C CYS A 770 33.63 40.30 2.40
N CYS A 771 33.67 38.97 2.58
CA CYS A 771 34.56 38.08 1.82
C CYS A 771 34.15 37.88 0.35
N ARG A 772 32.85 37.93 0.05
CA ARG A 772 32.30 37.86 -1.32
C ARG A 772 31.32 39.02 -1.55
N PRO A 773 31.82 40.25 -1.80
CA PRO A 773 30.99 41.39 -2.12
C PRO A 773 30.01 41.11 -3.26
N LYS A 774 28.78 41.61 -3.13
CA LYS A 774 27.64 41.39 -4.05
C LYS A 774 27.05 39.97 -4.08
N LEU A 775 27.55 39.02 -3.29
CA LEU A 775 26.93 37.69 -3.17
C LEU A 775 25.57 37.76 -2.48
N ILE A 776 25.43 38.59 -1.44
CA ILE A 776 24.22 38.74 -0.63
C ILE A 776 23.58 40.10 -0.96
N LYS A 777 22.38 40.08 -1.56
CA LYS A 777 21.67 41.29 -1.97
C LYS A 777 21.00 42.02 -0.81
N ASN A 778 20.31 41.29 0.07
CA ASN A 778 19.66 41.82 1.27
C ASN A 778 20.09 41.02 2.49
N LEU A 779 20.26 41.67 3.64
CA LEU A 779 20.59 41.02 4.91
C LEU A 779 19.55 41.33 5.99
N ALA A 780 19.00 40.29 6.61
CA ALA A 780 18.15 40.38 7.79
C ALA A 780 18.89 39.84 9.03
N TYR A 781 19.07 40.71 10.03
CA TYR A 781 19.81 40.48 11.26
C TYR A 781 18.85 40.51 12.45
N CYS A 782 18.73 39.40 13.17
CA CYS A 782 17.67 39.20 14.15
C CYS A 782 18.20 38.81 15.54
N ALA A 783 17.58 39.39 16.58
CA ALA A 783 17.65 39.10 18.02
C ALA A 783 18.92 38.38 18.57
N CYS A 784 19.65 39.06 19.48
CA CYS A 784 20.98 38.64 19.92
C CYS A 784 21.09 38.40 21.43
N ASN A 785 21.41 37.16 21.83
CA ASN A 785 21.93 36.83 23.17
C ASN A 785 23.21 37.65 23.48
N PRO A 786 23.48 37.99 24.77
CA PRO A 786 24.73 38.59 25.27
C PRO A 786 26.04 38.10 24.63
N ALA A 787 26.11 36.81 24.28
CA ALA A 787 27.12 36.19 23.41
C ALA A 787 27.63 37.09 22.25
N SER A 788 26.70 37.77 21.57
CA SER A 788 26.95 38.56 20.36
C SER A 788 27.75 39.85 20.62
N PHE A 789 27.86 40.26 21.89
CA PHE A 789 28.50 41.52 22.30
C PHE A 789 29.97 41.38 22.65
N GLY A 790 30.49 40.15 22.78
CA GLY A 790 31.93 39.87 22.71
C GLY A 790 32.49 40.22 21.32
N ALA A 791 31.84 39.72 20.26
CA ALA A 791 32.16 39.98 18.84
C ALA A 791 31.93 41.44 18.36
N LEU A 792 31.33 42.29 19.19
CA LEU A 792 31.22 43.74 18.98
C LEU A 792 32.17 44.53 19.91
N GLY A 793 32.86 43.87 20.84
CA GLY A 793 33.71 44.51 21.84
C GLY A 793 32.94 45.41 22.83
N ILE A 794 31.75 44.99 23.26
CA ILE A 794 30.79 45.78 24.06
C ILE A 794 30.60 45.22 25.50
N MET A 795 30.84 43.92 25.75
CA MET A 795 30.70 43.32 27.10
C MET A 795 32.01 42.69 27.64
N PRO A 796 32.21 42.61 28.98
CA PRO A 796 33.39 41.99 29.58
C PRO A 796 33.44 40.47 29.42
N LEU A 797 34.62 39.93 29.07
CA LEU A 797 34.80 38.50 28.78
C LEU A 797 34.68 37.59 30.01
N GLU A 798 34.93 38.12 31.22
CA GLU A 798 34.97 37.39 32.50
C GLU A 798 33.67 36.64 32.84
N TYR A 799 32.54 37.05 32.25
CA TYR A 799 31.25 36.37 32.39
C TYR A 799 31.28 34.99 31.69
N PHE A 800 31.80 34.93 30.46
CA PHE A 800 31.90 33.70 29.67
C PHE A 800 32.99 32.74 30.18
N ASP A 801 34.01 33.24 30.86
CA ASP A 801 35.00 32.40 31.56
C ASP A 801 34.34 31.61 32.70
N LYS A 802 33.49 32.25 33.50
CA LYS A 802 32.74 31.58 34.59
C LYS A 802 31.75 30.55 34.05
N MET A 803 31.02 30.86 32.99
CA MET A 803 30.08 29.91 32.37
C MET A 803 30.78 28.68 31.78
N ARG A 804 31.96 28.85 31.16
CA ARG A 804 32.76 27.71 30.66
C ARG A 804 33.25 26.83 31.81
N ALA A 805 33.82 27.43 32.86
CA ALA A 805 34.30 26.68 34.02
C ALA A 805 33.18 25.90 34.73
N GLN A 806 31.98 26.47 34.83
CA GLN A 806 30.80 25.78 35.35
C GLN A 806 30.39 24.59 34.46
N ALA A 807 30.41 24.75 33.12
CA ALA A 807 30.10 23.67 32.17
C ALA A 807 31.05 22.47 32.30
N GLU A 808 32.34 22.77 32.45
CA GLU A 808 33.40 21.76 32.53
C GLU A 808 33.47 21.07 33.91
N ALA A 809 32.89 21.68 34.95
CA ALA A 809 32.74 21.09 36.29
C ALA A 809 31.45 20.27 36.47
N ASP A 810 30.30 20.77 36.00
CA ASP A 810 28.98 20.13 36.17
C ASP A 810 28.75 18.95 35.20
N GLY A 811 29.64 18.76 34.22
CA GLY A 811 29.62 17.65 33.25
C GLY A 811 28.40 17.61 32.32
N THR A 812 27.49 18.59 32.41
CA THR A 812 26.18 18.58 31.75
C THR A 812 25.88 19.94 31.11
N ILE A 813 25.76 19.93 29.78
CA ILE A 813 25.51 21.13 28.96
C ILE A 813 24.21 21.85 29.37
N ALA A 814 23.19 21.10 29.81
CA ALA A 814 21.87 21.61 30.15
C ALA A 814 21.87 22.72 31.23
N ASN A 815 22.72 22.64 32.25
CA ASN A 815 22.71 23.58 33.37
C ASN A 815 23.19 24.99 32.95
N VAL A 816 24.21 25.02 32.08
CA VAL A 816 24.80 26.26 31.54
C VAL A 816 23.91 26.90 30.50
N ILE A 817 23.26 26.07 29.67
CA ILE A 817 22.26 26.53 28.71
C ILE A 817 21.03 27.12 29.41
N ARG A 818 20.59 26.56 30.54
CA ARG A 818 19.55 27.17 31.38
C ARG A 818 19.93 28.57 31.85
N GLN A 819 21.20 28.81 32.20
CA GLN A 819 21.70 30.15 32.52
C GLN A 819 21.84 31.07 31.30
N MET A 820 22.14 30.55 30.10
CA MET A 820 22.09 31.35 28.86
C MET A 820 20.66 31.78 28.50
N HIS A 821 19.66 30.94 28.78
CA HIS A 821 18.25 31.22 28.51
C HIS A 821 17.58 32.15 29.53
N TYR A 822 18.13 32.33 30.74
CA TYR A 822 17.68 33.39 31.66
C TYR A 822 17.93 34.82 31.13
N GLY A 823 18.66 34.98 30.01
CA GLY A 823 18.75 36.23 29.26
C GLY A 823 17.65 36.43 28.21
N TRP A 824 16.79 35.43 27.99
CA TRP A 824 15.66 35.44 27.04
C TRP A 824 14.31 35.38 27.76
N ALA A 825 14.17 34.50 28.76
CA ALA A 825 12.97 34.38 29.59
C ALA A 825 13.32 34.46 31.09
N SER A 826 12.41 34.98 31.92
CA SER A 826 12.66 34.99 33.38
C SER A 826 12.58 33.58 33.96
N LYS A 827 13.16 33.39 35.16
CA LYS A 827 13.11 32.08 35.83
C LYS A 827 11.68 31.74 36.23
N GLU A 828 10.94 32.72 36.73
CA GLU A 828 9.53 32.60 37.12
C GLU A 828 8.69 32.13 35.93
N TRP A 829 8.88 32.74 34.75
CA TRP A 829 8.17 32.34 33.54
C TRP A 829 8.52 30.91 33.08
N LEU A 830 9.79 30.50 33.14
CA LEU A 830 10.22 29.14 32.79
C LEU A 830 9.76 28.08 33.80
N ASP A 831 9.63 28.44 35.08
CA ASP A 831 9.03 27.57 36.10
C ASP A 831 7.50 27.46 35.94
N GLU A 832 6.84 28.49 35.37
CA GLU A 832 5.41 28.49 35.02
C GLU A 832 5.09 27.77 33.70
N HIS A 833 6.03 27.75 32.73
CA HIS A 833 5.88 27.15 31.40
C HIS A 833 6.87 25.98 31.17
N PRO A 834 6.73 24.86 31.90
CA PRO A 834 7.72 23.77 31.93
C PRO A 834 7.87 23.03 30.59
N ASP A 835 6.84 23.07 29.75
CA ASP A 835 6.81 22.57 28.37
C ASP A 835 7.73 23.38 27.43
N GLN A 836 7.94 24.67 27.74
CA GLN A 836 8.85 25.55 27.03
C GLN A 836 10.30 25.36 27.52
N ASP A 837 10.52 25.18 28.83
CA ASP A 837 11.82 24.79 29.41
C ASP A 837 12.25 23.38 28.93
N GLU A 838 11.33 22.44 28.73
CA GLU A 838 11.62 21.14 28.08
C GLU A 838 11.96 21.29 26.58
N ARG A 839 11.20 22.08 25.82
CA ARG A 839 11.50 22.40 24.41
C ARG A 839 12.88 23.04 24.23
N LEU A 840 13.25 23.99 25.08
CA LEU A 840 14.56 24.66 25.03
C LEU A 840 15.71 23.67 25.31
N LYS A 841 15.55 22.74 26.25
CA LYS A 841 16.53 21.65 26.47
C LYS A 841 16.65 20.73 25.26
N LEU A 842 15.54 20.43 24.58
CA LEU A 842 15.54 19.53 23.41
C LEU A 842 16.29 20.14 22.23
N ALA A 843 16.00 21.39 21.82
CA ALA A 843 16.76 22.08 20.77
C ALA A 843 18.26 22.20 21.10
N SER A 844 18.57 22.37 22.38
CA SER A 844 19.94 22.47 22.89
C SER A 844 20.68 21.12 22.96
N SER A 845 19.98 20.00 22.82
CA SER A 845 20.57 18.66 22.96
C SER A 845 21.39 18.22 21.75
N THR A 846 21.27 18.91 20.61
CA THR A 846 22.01 18.63 19.37
C THR A 846 23.33 19.41 19.23
N LEU A 847 23.67 20.24 20.23
CA LEU A 847 24.94 20.94 20.35
C LEU A 847 26.01 20.06 21.02
N SER A 848 27.12 19.81 20.32
CA SER A 848 28.30 19.17 20.93
C SER A 848 29.03 20.11 21.91
N LEU A 849 29.68 19.54 22.94
CA LEU A 849 30.51 20.30 23.89
C LEU A 849 31.61 21.11 23.18
N ASP A 850 32.15 20.55 22.09
CA ASP A 850 33.19 21.19 21.28
C ASP A 850 32.62 22.32 20.39
N GLY A 851 31.37 22.21 19.93
CA GLY A 851 30.64 23.33 19.32
C GLY A 851 30.39 24.47 20.31
N LEU A 852 29.99 24.14 21.55
CA LEU A 852 29.79 25.12 22.63
C LEU A 852 31.11 25.84 22.97
N ARG A 853 32.22 25.10 23.05
CA ARG A 853 33.58 25.66 23.24
C ARG A 853 33.99 26.56 22.08
N ALA A 854 33.86 26.10 20.84
CA ALA A 854 34.18 26.90 19.65
C ALA A 854 33.43 28.23 19.63
N MET A 855 32.12 28.20 19.94
CA MET A 855 31.30 29.40 20.08
C MET A 855 31.83 30.35 21.19
N MET A 856 32.13 29.83 22.38
CA MET A 856 32.67 30.63 23.50
C MET A 856 34.07 31.19 23.22
N THR A 857 34.90 30.48 22.46
CA THR A 857 36.25 30.91 22.05
C THR A 857 36.18 32.07 21.07
N LEU A 858 35.34 31.96 20.03
CA LEU A 858 35.10 33.03 19.05
C LEU A 858 34.67 34.34 19.71
N GLN A 859 33.84 34.27 20.75
CA GLN A 859 33.34 35.44 21.49
C GLN A 859 34.42 36.13 22.35
N LYS A 860 35.54 35.44 22.64
CA LYS A 860 36.71 35.98 23.34
C LYS A 860 37.80 36.47 22.37
N ASN A 861 37.68 36.13 21.09
CA ASN A 861 38.70 36.41 20.09
C ASN A 861 38.70 37.89 19.68
N LYS A 862 39.67 38.65 20.21
CA LYS A 862 39.85 40.08 19.98
C LYS A 862 40.21 40.46 18.52
N ARG A 863 40.39 39.50 17.62
CA ARG A 863 40.56 39.74 16.18
C ARG A 863 39.20 39.94 15.47
N PHE A 864 38.14 39.33 15.97
CA PHE A 864 36.80 39.44 15.39
C PHE A 864 36.08 40.69 15.94
N ASP A 865 36.38 41.84 15.34
CA ASP A 865 35.68 43.10 15.58
C ASP A 865 34.80 43.47 14.37
N MET A 866 33.50 43.16 14.46
CA MET A 866 32.54 43.45 13.38
C MET A 866 32.47 44.95 13.02
N ARG A 867 32.87 45.87 13.91
CA ARG A 867 32.88 47.32 13.62
C ARG A 867 33.81 47.66 12.45
N SER A 868 34.95 46.95 12.36
CA SER A 868 35.90 47.10 11.25
C SER A 868 35.32 46.66 9.90
N LEU A 869 34.37 45.72 9.91
CA LEU A 869 33.74 45.14 8.73
C LEU A 869 32.53 45.94 8.24
N VAL A 870 31.90 46.75 9.11
CA VAL A 870 30.69 47.53 8.77
C VAL A 870 30.82 48.25 7.42
N PRO A 871 31.87 49.06 7.13
CA PRO A 871 31.95 49.79 5.86
C PRO A 871 31.87 48.89 4.61
N GLN A 872 32.47 47.69 4.66
CA GLN A 872 32.47 46.74 3.54
C GLN A 872 31.10 46.07 3.35
N LEU A 873 30.38 45.84 4.45
CA LEU A 873 29.01 45.32 4.41
C LEU A 873 28.07 46.27 3.66
N LEU A 874 28.24 47.58 3.83
CA LEU A 874 27.40 48.62 3.20
C LEU A 874 27.69 48.80 1.69
N GLU A 875 28.87 48.41 1.23
CA GLU A 875 29.21 48.34 -0.20
C GLU A 875 28.71 47.04 -0.86
N SER A 876 28.37 46.03 -0.04
CA SER A 876 28.06 44.66 -0.49
C SER A 876 26.57 44.32 -0.51
N CYS A 877 25.75 44.94 0.35
CA CYS A 877 24.30 44.70 0.47
C CYS A 877 23.50 45.95 0.05
N GLU A 878 22.39 45.78 -0.69
CA GLU A 878 21.50 46.89 -1.08
C GLU A 878 20.65 47.40 0.11
N ARG A 879 20.20 46.49 0.98
CA ARG A 879 19.35 46.81 2.15
C ARG A 879 19.74 45.96 3.37
N ILE A 880 19.71 46.58 4.55
CA ILE A 880 20.03 45.94 5.84
C ILE A 880 18.88 46.14 6.83
N MET A 881 18.35 45.04 7.34
CA MET A 881 17.20 45.00 8.24
C MET A 881 17.60 44.45 9.61
N PHE A 882 17.28 45.20 10.67
CA PHE A 882 17.43 44.79 12.06
C PHE A 882 16.05 44.42 12.62
N VAL A 883 15.92 43.28 13.29
CA VAL A 883 14.63 42.82 13.86
C VAL A 883 14.74 42.62 15.37
N LYS A 884 13.79 43.20 16.10
CA LYS A 884 13.62 43.10 17.56
C LYS A 884 12.14 42.90 17.91
N GLY A 885 11.84 42.31 19.07
CA GLY A 885 10.47 42.01 19.49
C GLY A 885 9.86 43.02 20.47
N ASP A 886 8.56 43.29 20.40
CA ASP A 886 7.90 44.34 21.20
C ASP A 886 7.97 44.08 22.73
N HIS A 887 8.19 42.83 23.17
CA HIS A 887 8.26 42.46 24.59
C HIS A 887 9.65 42.04 25.08
N ASP A 888 10.67 42.03 24.21
CA ASP A 888 12.03 41.57 24.53
C ASP A 888 12.83 42.62 25.32
N ALA A 889 12.34 43.02 26.50
CA ALA A 889 12.86 44.14 27.28
C ALA A 889 14.38 44.06 27.58
N HIS A 890 14.94 42.86 27.68
CA HIS A 890 16.36 42.62 27.92
C HIS A 890 17.23 42.60 26.64
N LEU A 891 16.64 42.41 25.46
CA LEU A 891 17.35 42.32 24.17
C LEU A 891 17.17 43.58 23.31
N ASN A 892 16.04 44.27 23.43
CA ASN A 892 15.71 45.46 22.66
C ASN A 892 16.77 46.59 22.73
N PRO A 893 17.27 47.01 23.91
CA PRO A 893 18.27 48.06 24.00
C PRO A 893 19.59 47.70 23.29
N LEU A 894 19.90 46.40 23.21
CA LEU A 894 21.09 45.87 22.58
C LEU A 894 20.96 45.86 21.05
N VAL A 895 19.80 45.50 20.50
CA VAL A 895 19.54 45.59 19.04
C VAL A 895 19.49 47.05 18.57
N ASP A 896 18.87 47.94 19.35
CA ASP A 896 18.88 49.39 19.08
C ASP A 896 20.31 49.95 19.01
N MET A 897 21.15 49.62 19.98
CA MET A 897 22.56 50.06 20.01
C MET A 897 23.36 49.57 18.77
N THR A 898 23.16 48.32 18.35
CA THR A 898 23.83 47.78 17.15
C THR A 898 23.36 48.50 15.88
N ARG A 899 22.06 48.78 15.76
CA ARG A 899 21.45 49.56 14.68
C ARG A 899 22.03 50.97 14.61
N ASP A 900 22.13 51.67 15.74
CA ASP A 900 22.67 53.03 15.81
C ASP A 900 24.15 53.09 15.43
N LEU A 901 24.95 52.11 15.88
CA LEU A 901 26.37 52.03 15.56
C LEU A 901 26.59 51.84 14.04
N VAL A 902 25.83 50.94 13.41
CA VAL A 902 25.92 50.70 11.96
C VAL A 902 25.47 51.91 11.14
N VAL A 903 24.35 52.55 11.51
CA VAL A 903 23.86 53.77 10.84
C VAL A 903 24.85 54.93 10.97
N LYS A 904 25.46 55.11 12.14
CA LYS A 904 26.50 56.13 12.34
C LYS A 904 27.71 55.89 11.44
N MET A 905 28.23 54.66 11.40
CA MET A 905 29.39 54.32 10.56
C MET A 905 29.08 54.43 9.05
N ALA A 906 27.83 54.21 8.64
CA ALA A 906 27.38 54.47 7.27
C ALA A 906 27.49 55.96 6.90
N GLN A 907 27.03 56.84 7.79
CA GLN A 907 27.06 58.29 7.60
C GLN A 907 28.50 58.82 7.57
N GLU A 908 29.37 58.35 8.47
CA GLU A 908 30.80 58.71 8.52
C GLU A 908 31.58 58.26 7.26
N LYS A 909 31.06 57.29 6.50
CA LYS A 909 31.63 56.81 5.23
C LYS A 909 30.90 57.32 3.98
N GLY A 910 29.79 58.07 4.14
CA GLY A 910 29.01 58.61 3.03
C GLY A 910 28.22 57.56 2.22
N VAL A 911 28.02 56.35 2.75
CA VAL A 911 27.37 55.25 2.02
C VAL A 911 25.84 55.39 2.06
N LYS A 912 25.19 55.24 0.90
CA LYS A 912 23.73 55.36 0.73
C LYS A 912 23.04 53.99 0.68
N GLY A 913 22.97 53.32 1.83
CA GLY A 913 22.18 52.09 2.02
C GLY A 913 20.79 52.37 2.60
N ASP A 914 19.83 51.46 2.37
CA ASP A 914 18.54 51.45 3.09
C ASP A 914 18.67 50.65 4.40
N PHE A 915 18.37 51.30 5.52
CA PHE A 915 18.51 50.75 6.87
C PHE A 915 17.17 50.77 7.58
N LYS A 916 16.69 49.59 8.00
CA LYS A 916 15.37 49.47 8.61
C LYS A 916 15.44 48.74 9.96
N LEU A 917 14.90 49.36 11.01
CA LEU A 917 14.51 48.63 12.22
C LEU A 917 13.09 48.09 12.04
N VAL A 918 12.87 46.86 12.51
CA VAL A 918 11.58 46.19 12.59
C VAL A 918 11.32 45.88 14.06
N THR A 919 10.14 46.29 14.54
CA THR A 919 9.58 45.81 15.82
C THR A 919 8.50 44.79 15.48
N VAL A 920 8.34 43.75 16.29
CA VAL A 920 7.41 42.64 16.06
C VAL A 920 6.41 42.60 17.21
N PRO A 921 5.13 42.93 16.97
CA PRO A 921 4.09 42.92 18.00
C PRO A 921 4.01 41.58 18.73
N ASP A 922 3.67 41.67 20.02
CA ASP A 922 3.32 40.56 20.92
C ASP A 922 4.40 39.45 21.07
N SER A 923 5.60 39.63 20.51
CA SER A 923 6.69 38.64 20.37
C SER A 923 7.24 37.99 21.65
N GLY A 924 6.73 38.38 22.82
CA GLY A 924 7.09 37.74 24.07
C GLY A 924 6.57 36.30 24.10
N HIS A 925 7.17 35.46 24.94
CA HIS A 925 6.69 34.09 25.09
C HIS A 925 5.35 34.08 25.86
N GLY A 926 4.25 34.17 25.12
CA GLY A 926 2.87 34.02 25.61
C GLY A 926 2.17 32.79 25.03
N ASP A 927 0.91 32.58 25.41
CA ASP A 927 0.13 31.37 25.05
C ASP A 927 -0.28 31.25 23.56
N GLU A 928 -0.11 32.31 22.76
CA GLU A 928 -0.52 32.35 21.35
C GLU A 928 0.66 32.18 20.36
N PRO A 929 0.48 31.42 19.25
CA PRO A 929 1.57 31.08 18.33
C PRO A 929 1.77 32.12 17.21
N PHE A 930 3.02 32.55 17.02
CA PHE A 930 3.40 33.40 15.88
C PHE A 930 3.68 32.60 14.60
N GLU A 931 2.91 32.88 13.55
CA GLU A 931 3.35 32.67 12.17
C GLU A 931 3.66 34.01 11.50
N VAL A 932 4.94 34.32 11.28
CA VAL A 932 5.31 35.33 10.28
C VAL A 932 6.52 34.88 9.46
N LEU A 933 6.37 35.01 8.15
CA LEU A 933 7.41 34.93 7.14
C LEU A 933 7.20 36.11 6.22
N MET A 934 8.26 36.83 5.85
CA MET A 934 8.10 38.03 5.03
C MET A 934 9.25 38.26 4.05
N VAL A 935 8.92 38.35 2.76
CA VAL A 935 9.83 38.75 1.68
C VAL A 935 9.08 39.68 0.73
N GLY A 936 9.69 40.80 0.36
CA GLY A 936 9.17 41.70 -0.67
C GLY A 936 10.06 42.93 -0.82
N VAL A 937 10.68 43.08 -1.98
CA VAL A 937 11.62 44.19 -2.21
C VAL A 937 10.87 45.49 -2.51
N ASP A 938 9.72 45.46 -3.20
CA ASP A 938 8.93 46.68 -3.48
C ASP A 938 7.42 46.44 -3.27
N GLY A 939 6.99 46.32 -2.00
CA GLY A 939 5.55 46.38 -1.66
C GLY A 939 5.03 45.50 -0.52
N ILE A 940 5.88 44.87 0.33
CA ILE A 940 5.44 43.91 1.37
C ILE A 940 6.25 44.13 2.67
N LEU A 941 5.69 43.90 3.88
CA LEU A 941 6.28 44.34 5.17
C LEU A 941 6.11 43.34 6.36
N MET A 942 7.21 43.03 7.06
CA MET A 942 7.37 42.51 8.45
C MET A 942 6.76 41.11 8.82
N ALA A 943 7.40 40.18 9.54
CA ALA A 943 8.71 40.10 10.22
C ALA A 943 9.18 38.61 10.43
N LEU A 944 10.11 38.34 11.37
CA LEU A 944 10.68 37.01 11.71
C LEU A 944 11.41 37.02 13.08
N VAL A 945 11.25 35.98 13.94
CA VAL A 945 12.32 35.19 14.67
C VAL A 945 11.93 34.56 16.04
N CYS A 946 12.28 33.26 16.18
CA CYS A 946 12.50 32.41 17.38
C CYS A 946 11.53 32.39 18.59
N THR A 947 10.71 31.32 18.66
CA THR A 947 10.75 30.36 19.79
C THR A 947 10.27 28.98 19.32
N LEU A 948 10.42 27.92 20.15
CA LEU A 948 9.90 26.58 19.82
C LEU A 948 8.39 26.48 20.06
N HIS A 949 7.63 26.15 19.02
CA HIS A 949 6.55 25.15 19.16
C HIS A 949 6.12 24.55 17.82
N VAL A 950 5.47 23.39 17.87
CA VAL A 950 4.68 22.84 16.76
C VAL A 950 3.21 22.94 17.14
N LYS A 951 2.44 23.77 16.43
CA LYS A 951 0.96 23.73 16.40
C LYS A 951 0.49 23.86 14.95
N LEU A 952 0.60 22.78 14.18
CA LEU A 952 -0.20 22.64 12.97
C LEU A 952 -1.64 22.34 13.39
N HIS A 953 -2.52 23.35 13.27
CA HIS A 953 -3.96 23.21 13.48
C HIS A 953 -4.64 22.98 12.12
N PRO A 954 -5.16 21.78 11.80
CA PRO A 954 -5.77 21.48 10.51
C PRO A 954 -7.31 21.60 10.52
N GLU A 955 -7.87 22.46 11.38
CA GLU A 955 -9.32 22.66 11.52
C GLU A 955 -9.78 24.02 10.98
N PHE A 956 -9.80 24.18 9.64
CA PHE A 956 -10.78 25.06 8.97
C PHE A 956 -10.86 24.86 7.44
N PHE A 957 -11.16 23.64 6.96
CA PHE A 957 -11.64 23.43 5.59
C PHE A 957 -12.67 22.28 5.52
N HIS A 958 -13.96 22.62 5.57
CA HIS A 958 -15.06 21.66 5.52
C HIS A 958 -15.08 20.83 4.22
N ARG A 959 -15.36 19.52 4.34
CA ARG A 959 -15.94 18.70 3.27
C ARG A 959 -17.38 18.30 3.59
N SER A 960 -18.33 19.11 3.15
CA SER A 960 -19.77 18.82 3.24
C SER A 960 -20.17 17.67 2.29
N ILE A 961 -20.00 16.41 2.72
CA ILE A 961 -20.31 15.21 1.91
C ILE A 961 -21.26 14.23 2.63
N THR A 962 -21.26 14.17 3.96
CA THR A 962 -22.03 13.15 4.72
C THR A 962 -23.53 13.41 4.76
N ILE A 963 -23.99 14.67 4.71
CA ILE A 963 -25.41 15.02 4.86
C ILE A 963 -26.23 14.57 3.64
N ASN A 964 -25.81 14.93 2.42
CA ASN A 964 -26.62 14.75 1.21
C ASN A 964 -27.08 13.30 0.99
N ARG A 965 -26.21 12.31 1.23
CA ARG A 965 -26.57 10.88 1.08
C ARG A 965 -27.63 10.39 2.06
N ILE A 966 -27.72 11.00 3.25
CA ILE A 966 -28.79 10.68 4.20
C ILE A 966 -30.09 11.34 3.72
N MET A 967 -30.04 12.59 3.25
CA MET A 967 -31.18 13.32 2.70
C MET A 967 -31.76 12.65 1.42
N GLU A 968 -30.91 12.21 0.51
CA GLU A 968 -31.28 11.47 -0.72
C GLU A 968 -32.10 10.22 -0.40
N SER A 969 -31.71 9.45 0.63
CA SER A 969 -32.45 8.26 1.09
C SER A 969 -33.81 8.57 1.75
N ILE A 970 -34.14 9.85 1.91
CA ILE A 970 -35.24 10.38 2.71
C ILE A 970 -36.22 11.25 1.89
N HIS A 971 -35.86 11.63 0.65
CA HIS A 971 -36.67 12.53 -0.21
C HIS A 971 -37.11 11.95 -1.55
N GLN A 972 -36.90 10.66 -1.82
CA GLN A 972 -37.44 9.99 -3.00
C GLN A 972 -38.76 9.24 -2.71
N PRO A 973 -39.93 9.77 -3.12
CA PRO A 973 -41.18 9.01 -3.12
C PRO A 973 -41.19 8.02 -4.29
N HIS A 974 -40.52 6.88 -4.13
CA HIS A 974 -40.59 5.79 -5.11
C HIS A 974 -41.94 5.07 -5.05
N SER A 975 -42.89 5.61 -5.82
CA SER A 975 -43.95 4.83 -6.45
C SER A 975 -43.35 3.68 -7.28
N GLU A 976 -44.18 2.69 -7.61
CA GLU A 976 -43.79 1.59 -8.54
C GLU A 976 -42.76 0.59 -8.01
N THR A 977 -42.89 0.14 -6.75
CA THR A 977 -42.70 -1.29 -6.40
C THR A 977 -43.43 -1.69 -5.11
N TYR A 978 -44.53 -1.00 -4.78
CA TYR A 978 -45.45 -1.36 -3.68
C TYR A 978 -46.57 -2.28 -4.17
N PRO A 979 -46.62 -3.53 -3.68
CA PRO A 979 -47.88 -4.25 -3.54
C PRO A 979 -48.24 -4.56 -2.08
N ASP A 980 -47.93 -3.65 -1.14
CA ASP A 980 -48.36 -3.73 0.28
C ASP A 980 -49.32 -2.62 0.72
N GLN A 981 -50.51 -2.65 0.13
CA GLN A 981 -51.63 -1.82 0.58
C GLN A 981 -52.29 -2.35 1.88
N ASN A 982 -51.77 -3.42 2.51
CA ASN A 982 -52.43 -4.10 3.64
C ASN A 982 -51.55 -4.28 4.91
N GLY A 983 -50.24 -4.13 4.79
CA GLY A 983 -49.24 -4.45 5.82
C GLY A 983 -48.56 -3.24 6.43
N TYR A 984 -47.29 -3.40 6.83
CA TYR A 984 -46.58 -2.48 7.73
C TYR A 984 -46.42 -1.08 7.13
N TYR A 985 -46.19 -1.00 5.81
CA TYR A 985 -45.84 0.22 5.11
C TYR A 985 -47.08 1.03 4.72
N GLY A 986 -48.03 0.40 4.02
CA GLY A 986 -49.29 1.04 3.60
C GLY A 986 -50.04 1.58 4.81
N ARG A 987 -50.19 0.78 5.86
CA ARG A 987 -50.90 1.16 7.08
C ARG A 987 -50.20 2.28 7.86
N TYR A 988 -48.87 2.39 7.81
CA TYR A 988 -48.16 3.56 8.34
C TYR A 988 -48.51 4.84 7.53
N GLY A 989 -48.46 4.77 6.19
CA GLY A 989 -48.78 5.91 5.33
C GLY A 989 -50.22 6.41 5.50
N GLU A 990 -51.19 5.49 5.51
CA GLU A 990 -52.60 5.80 5.79
C GLU A 990 -52.77 6.50 7.14
N LEU A 991 -52.12 5.99 8.20
CA LEU A 991 -52.23 6.55 9.54
C LEU A 991 -51.51 7.90 9.67
N LEU A 992 -50.36 8.09 9.01
CA LEU A 992 -49.62 9.36 9.05
C LEU A 992 -50.43 10.54 8.49
N HIS A 993 -51.30 10.29 7.50
CA HIS A 993 -52.20 11.29 6.95
C HIS A 993 -53.60 11.30 7.60
N SER A 994 -53.89 10.36 8.49
CA SER A 994 -55.20 10.23 9.16
C SER A 994 -55.42 11.34 10.21
N PRO A 995 -56.49 12.14 10.14
CA PRO A 995 -56.74 13.19 11.13
C PRO A 995 -56.93 12.66 12.57
N PRO A 996 -57.67 11.56 12.83
CA PRO A 996 -57.74 10.96 14.17
C PRO A 996 -56.39 10.52 14.75
N PHE A 997 -55.48 9.98 13.92
CA PHE A 997 -54.13 9.61 14.35
C PHE A 997 -53.32 10.86 14.74
N ASN A 998 -53.32 11.88 13.89
CA ASN A 998 -52.61 13.15 14.16
C ASN A 998 -53.19 13.90 15.37
N GLN A 999 -54.53 13.92 15.54
CA GLN A 999 -55.18 14.50 16.71
C GLN A 999 -54.77 13.77 18.00
N THR A 1000 -54.67 12.44 17.95
CA THR A 1000 -54.21 11.62 19.08
C THR A 1000 -52.72 11.85 19.37
N LEU A 1001 -51.86 11.82 18.36
CA LEU A 1001 -50.43 12.09 18.48
C LEU A 1001 -50.16 13.49 19.06
N ASN A 1002 -50.87 14.51 18.60
CA ASN A 1002 -50.73 15.87 19.09
C ASN A 1002 -51.29 16.04 20.52
N LYS A 1003 -52.37 15.33 20.88
CA LYS A 1003 -52.86 15.27 22.27
C LYS A 1003 -51.81 14.70 23.23
N VAL A 1004 -51.04 13.70 22.81
CA VAL A 1004 -49.94 13.13 23.61
C VAL A 1004 -48.68 14.01 23.60
N ARG A 1005 -48.35 14.65 22.48
CA ARG A 1005 -47.28 15.67 22.40
C ARG A 1005 -47.52 16.81 23.42
N PHE A 1006 -48.74 17.33 23.49
CA PHE A 1006 -49.10 18.34 24.47
C PHE A 1006 -49.15 17.77 25.89
N GLY A 1007 -49.98 16.74 26.13
CA GLY A 1007 -50.32 16.29 27.49
C GLY A 1007 -49.33 15.35 28.18
N LEU A 1008 -48.43 14.68 27.45
CA LEU A 1008 -47.41 13.77 28.02
C LEU A 1008 -45.98 14.27 27.79
N GLN A 1009 -45.67 14.81 26.61
CA GLN A 1009 -44.30 15.23 26.28
C GLN A 1009 -44.00 16.67 26.72
N GLY A 1010 -45.03 17.52 26.88
CA GLY A 1010 -44.89 18.93 27.27
C GLY A 1010 -44.60 19.89 26.11
N ARG A 1011 -44.91 19.50 24.87
CA ARG A 1011 -44.55 20.24 23.66
C ARG A 1011 -45.50 21.43 23.39
N PRO A 1012 -45.01 22.54 22.79
CA PRO A 1012 -43.69 22.70 22.17
C PRO A 1012 -42.56 23.00 23.16
N MET A 1013 -41.37 22.42 22.93
CA MET A 1013 -40.19 22.72 23.75
C MET A 1013 -39.58 24.07 23.33
N PRO A 1014 -38.95 24.86 24.21
CA PRO A 1014 -38.41 26.18 23.83
C PRO A 1014 -37.10 26.08 23.03
N ILE A 1015 -36.82 27.10 22.22
CA ILE A 1015 -35.45 27.51 21.90
C ILE A 1015 -34.94 28.48 22.99
N HIS A 1016 -33.64 28.51 23.22
CA HIS A 1016 -33.02 29.32 24.29
C HIS A 1016 -31.70 29.93 23.83
N HIS A 1017 -31.52 31.23 24.04
CA HIS A 1017 -30.31 31.97 23.65
C HIS A 1017 -29.21 31.84 24.72
N LEU A 1018 -28.01 31.43 24.32
CA LEU A 1018 -26.84 31.26 25.18
C LEU A 1018 -26.00 32.54 25.22
N GLU A 1019 -26.55 33.60 25.81
CA GLU A 1019 -25.97 34.96 25.81
C GLU A 1019 -24.48 35.01 26.26
N ASN A 1020 -24.11 34.27 27.31
CA ASN A 1020 -22.72 34.22 27.79
C ASN A 1020 -21.78 33.59 26.77
N ARG A 1021 -22.11 32.41 26.22
CA ARG A 1021 -21.30 31.78 25.17
C ARG A 1021 -21.25 32.63 23.90
N SER A 1022 -22.35 33.30 23.57
CA SER A 1022 -22.44 34.23 22.43
C SER A 1022 -21.50 35.43 22.60
N ARG A 1023 -21.35 35.96 23.83
CA ARG A 1023 -20.30 36.96 24.15
C ARG A 1023 -18.89 36.40 24.04
N GLU A 1024 -18.64 35.23 24.64
CA GLU A 1024 -17.32 34.60 24.69
C GLU A 1024 -16.75 34.30 23.29
N VAL A 1025 -17.60 33.94 22.31
CA VAL A 1025 -17.18 33.69 20.92
C VAL A 1025 -17.20 34.94 20.01
N GLY A 1026 -17.18 36.14 20.59
CA GLY A 1026 -17.08 37.40 19.82
C GLY A 1026 -18.39 37.91 19.21
N GLY A 1027 -19.55 37.45 19.69
CA GLY A 1027 -20.86 38.04 19.37
C GLY A 1027 -21.80 37.19 18.50
N ALA A 1028 -21.39 36.00 18.05
CA ALA A 1028 -22.27 35.11 17.29
C ALA A 1028 -23.47 34.65 18.14
N GLN A 1029 -24.70 34.79 17.65
CA GLN A 1029 -25.92 34.53 18.42
C GLN A 1029 -26.25 33.03 18.49
N ILE A 1030 -25.92 32.37 19.60
CA ILE A 1030 -26.08 30.91 19.75
C ILE A 1030 -27.42 30.57 20.40
N LEU A 1031 -28.33 29.94 19.65
CA LEU A 1031 -29.62 29.44 20.16
C LEU A 1031 -29.66 27.90 20.17
N VAL A 1032 -30.19 27.31 21.24
CA VAL A 1032 -30.33 25.85 21.40
C VAL A 1032 -31.78 25.42 21.60
N LYS A 1033 -32.20 24.36 20.89
CA LYS A 1033 -33.53 23.73 21.03
C LYS A 1033 -33.52 22.75 22.20
N ARG A 1034 -34.34 23.01 23.22
CA ARG A 1034 -34.29 22.33 24.52
C ARG A 1034 -35.05 20.99 24.55
N GLU A 1035 -34.64 20.04 23.71
CA GLU A 1035 -35.18 18.67 23.73
C GLU A 1035 -34.77 17.86 24.97
N ASP A 1036 -33.83 18.36 25.78
CA ASP A 1036 -33.51 17.84 27.11
C ASP A 1036 -34.66 18.03 28.12
N LEU A 1037 -35.57 18.98 27.88
CA LEU A 1037 -36.71 19.28 28.73
C LEU A 1037 -37.97 18.43 28.43
N ASN A 1038 -37.91 17.52 27.44
CA ASN A 1038 -38.98 16.52 27.23
C ASN A 1038 -39.17 15.67 28.50
N HIS A 1039 -40.37 15.14 28.72
CA HIS A 1039 -40.73 14.33 29.90
C HIS A 1039 -39.73 13.20 30.27
N THR A 1040 -39.07 12.56 29.30
CA THR A 1040 -38.07 11.49 29.55
C THR A 1040 -36.61 11.97 29.46
N GLY A 1041 -36.35 13.28 29.51
CA GLY A 1041 -35.01 13.89 29.49
C GLY A 1041 -34.29 13.89 28.14
N ALA A 1042 -34.96 13.52 27.04
CA ALA A 1042 -34.38 13.48 25.70
C ALA A 1042 -35.45 13.47 24.60
N HIS A 1043 -35.04 13.81 23.37
CA HIS A 1043 -35.84 13.74 22.14
C HIS A 1043 -36.39 12.34 21.80
N LYS A 1044 -35.92 11.27 22.46
CA LYS A 1044 -36.35 9.89 22.17
C LYS A 1044 -37.85 9.69 22.39
N ILE A 1045 -38.52 10.42 23.27
CA ILE A 1045 -39.98 10.25 23.49
C ILE A 1045 -40.81 10.57 22.23
N ASN A 1046 -40.35 11.48 21.36
CA ASN A 1046 -41.06 11.93 20.17
C ASN A 1046 -41.47 10.76 19.26
N HIS A 1047 -40.51 9.92 18.87
CA HIS A 1047 -40.78 8.72 18.06
C HIS A 1047 -41.37 7.54 18.84
N CYS A 1048 -41.04 7.37 20.12
CA CYS A 1048 -41.58 6.28 20.93
C CYS A 1048 -43.11 6.35 21.04
N VAL A 1049 -43.66 7.56 21.25
CA VAL A 1049 -45.12 7.79 21.26
C VAL A 1049 -45.75 7.49 19.89
N GLY A 1050 -45.08 7.85 18.79
CA GLY A 1050 -45.55 7.53 17.44
C GLY A 1050 -45.56 6.03 17.14
N PHE A 1051 -44.49 5.30 17.50
CA PHE A 1051 -44.42 3.83 17.37
C PHE A 1051 -45.47 3.13 18.25
N ALA A 1052 -45.71 3.59 19.47
CA ALA A 1052 -46.73 3.02 20.35
C ALA A 1052 -48.17 3.27 19.83
N LEU A 1053 -48.45 4.46 19.30
CA LEU A 1053 -49.73 4.76 18.65
C LEU A 1053 -49.93 3.95 17.36
N LEU A 1054 -48.86 3.79 16.56
CA LEU A 1054 -48.84 2.95 15.36
C LEU A 1054 -49.11 1.48 15.70
N ALA A 1055 -48.42 0.92 16.70
CA ALA A 1055 -48.64 -0.44 17.18
C ALA A 1055 -50.12 -0.68 17.55
N LYS A 1056 -50.70 0.23 18.33
CA LYS A 1056 -52.11 0.17 18.74
C LYS A 1056 -53.08 0.25 17.55
N ALA A 1057 -52.81 1.14 16.58
CA ALA A 1057 -53.60 1.25 15.35
C ALA A 1057 -53.41 0.07 14.37
N MET A 1058 -52.31 -0.68 14.50
CA MET A 1058 -52.04 -1.95 13.82
C MET A 1058 -52.56 -3.19 14.58
N GLY A 1059 -53.19 -3.02 15.75
CA GLY A 1059 -53.70 -4.13 16.56
C GLY A 1059 -52.61 -4.94 17.30
N LYS A 1060 -51.38 -4.41 17.40
CA LYS A 1060 -50.29 -5.02 18.15
C LYS A 1060 -50.48 -4.76 19.65
N THR A 1061 -50.13 -5.74 20.48
CA THR A 1061 -50.20 -5.66 21.95
C THR A 1061 -48.87 -5.33 22.60
N LYS A 1062 -47.75 -5.45 21.87
CA LYS A 1062 -46.39 -5.38 22.41
C LYS A 1062 -45.45 -4.52 21.58
N LEU A 1063 -44.51 -3.85 22.24
CA LEU A 1063 -43.36 -3.17 21.65
C LEU A 1063 -42.06 -3.90 22.02
N ILE A 1064 -41.15 -4.03 21.04
CA ILE A 1064 -39.80 -4.58 21.21
C ILE A 1064 -38.79 -3.54 20.73
N ALA A 1065 -37.69 -3.31 21.46
CA ALA A 1065 -36.60 -2.46 21.00
C ALA A 1065 -35.23 -2.81 21.62
N GLU A 1066 -34.21 -2.14 21.11
CA GLU A 1066 -32.80 -2.21 21.48
C GLU A 1066 -32.34 -0.94 22.22
N THR A 1067 -31.41 -1.05 23.17
CA THR A 1067 -30.82 0.14 23.80
C THR A 1067 -29.41 -0.07 24.36
N GLY A 1068 -28.64 1.02 24.44
CA GLY A 1068 -27.26 1.04 24.96
C GLY A 1068 -27.07 2.13 26.01
N ALA A 1069 -27.39 3.38 25.67
CA ALA A 1069 -27.44 4.49 26.63
C ALA A 1069 -28.71 4.50 27.52
N GLY A 1070 -29.59 3.50 27.40
CA GLY A 1070 -30.85 3.37 28.16
C GLY A 1070 -31.97 4.35 27.77
N GLN A 1071 -31.65 5.58 27.34
CA GLN A 1071 -32.64 6.63 27.11
C GLN A 1071 -33.73 6.29 26.08
N HIS A 1072 -33.43 5.45 25.08
CA HIS A 1072 -34.45 4.97 24.15
C HIS A 1072 -35.42 3.99 24.84
N GLY A 1073 -34.89 3.02 25.59
CA GLY A 1073 -35.71 2.06 26.33
C GLY A 1073 -36.63 2.73 27.36
N VAL A 1074 -36.14 3.74 28.09
CA VAL A 1074 -36.98 4.53 29.02
C VAL A 1074 -38.10 5.26 28.28
N ALA A 1075 -37.80 5.89 27.15
CA ALA A 1075 -38.78 6.57 26.32
C ALA A 1075 -39.85 5.63 25.74
N LEU A 1076 -39.45 4.41 25.33
CA LEU A 1076 -40.37 3.41 24.81
C LEU A 1076 -41.24 2.78 25.90
N ALA A 1077 -40.68 2.46 27.06
CA ALA A 1077 -41.43 1.96 28.20
C ALA A 1077 -42.51 2.97 28.65
N THR A 1078 -42.16 4.26 28.66
CA THR A 1078 -43.11 5.36 28.96
C THR A 1078 -44.27 5.40 27.96
N ALA A 1079 -43.97 5.27 26.66
CA ALA A 1079 -44.99 5.25 25.61
C ALA A 1079 -45.86 3.97 25.67
N ALA A 1080 -45.26 2.81 25.89
CA ALA A 1080 -45.98 1.54 26.04
C ALA A 1080 -46.97 1.57 27.20
N ALA A 1081 -46.52 2.01 28.39
CA ALA A 1081 -47.35 2.17 29.57
C ALA A 1081 -48.52 3.14 29.34
N TYR A 1082 -48.30 4.27 28.66
CA TYR A 1082 -49.35 5.23 28.33
C TYR A 1082 -50.44 4.63 27.40
N PHE A 1083 -50.05 3.82 26.41
CA PHE A 1083 -51.00 3.23 25.46
C PHE A 1083 -51.60 1.89 25.90
N GLY A 1084 -51.10 1.28 26.97
CA GLY A 1084 -51.54 -0.03 27.45
C GLY A 1084 -50.96 -1.19 26.63
N LEU A 1085 -49.68 -1.10 26.29
CA LEU A 1085 -48.93 -2.12 25.53
C LEU A 1085 -47.87 -2.77 26.43
N GLU A 1086 -47.58 -4.05 26.19
CA GLU A 1086 -46.37 -4.70 26.71
C GLU A 1086 -45.12 -4.04 26.12
N CYS A 1087 -44.01 -4.03 26.87
CA CYS A 1087 -42.74 -3.51 26.39
C CYS A 1087 -41.59 -4.46 26.73
N GLU A 1088 -40.73 -4.71 25.74
CA GLU A 1088 -39.54 -5.54 25.88
C GLU A 1088 -38.33 -4.82 25.30
N ILE A 1089 -37.25 -4.73 26.08
CA ILE A 1089 -36.10 -3.89 25.78
C ILE A 1089 -34.83 -4.73 25.93
N HIS A 1090 -34.14 -4.98 24.83
CA HIS A 1090 -32.87 -5.66 24.82
C HIS A 1090 -31.76 -4.65 25.05
N MET A 1091 -30.79 -5.01 25.89
CA MET A 1091 -29.69 -4.14 26.29
C MET A 1091 -28.41 -4.96 26.42
N GLY A 1092 -27.26 -4.42 26.00
CA GLY A 1092 -26.00 -5.14 26.13
C GLY A 1092 -25.74 -5.49 27.60
N GLY A 1093 -25.23 -6.69 27.90
CA GLY A 1093 -24.95 -7.09 29.29
C GLY A 1093 -24.05 -6.09 30.04
N VAL A 1094 -23.04 -5.53 29.36
CA VAL A 1094 -22.15 -4.50 29.92
C VAL A 1094 -22.87 -3.16 30.07
N ASP A 1095 -23.73 -2.80 29.11
CA ASP A 1095 -24.49 -1.55 29.13
C ASP A 1095 -25.59 -1.57 30.20
N THR A 1096 -26.21 -2.72 30.44
CA THR A 1096 -27.21 -2.97 31.50
C THR A 1096 -26.62 -2.64 32.87
N GLU A 1097 -25.40 -3.11 33.14
CA GLU A 1097 -24.67 -2.82 34.39
C GLU A 1097 -24.27 -1.34 34.52
N LYS A 1098 -23.82 -0.70 33.43
CA LYS A 1098 -23.49 0.74 33.40
C LYS A 1098 -24.72 1.64 33.58
N GLN A 1099 -25.90 1.19 33.13
CA GLN A 1099 -27.12 2.00 33.03
C GLN A 1099 -28.23 1.56 34.00
N LYS A 1100 -27.87 0.93 35.14
CA LYS A 1100 -28.83 0.45 36.17
C LYS A 1100 -29.94 1.44 36.52
N SER A 1101 -29.65 2.74 36.58
CA SER A 1101 -30.66 3.79 36.82
C SER A 1101 -31.75 3.83 35.73
N ASN A 1102 -31.36 3.72 34.46
CA ASN A 1102 -32.30 3.67 33.33
C ASN A 1102 -32.98 2.30 33.22
N VAL A 1103 -32.28 1.20 33.50
CA VAL A 1103 -32.86 -0.16 33.58
C VAL A 1103 -33.97 -0.22 34.64
N GLY A 1104 -33.73 0.31 35.84
CA GLY A 1104 -34.74 0.39 36.90
C GLY A 1104 -35.95 1.24 36.50
N ARG A 1105 -35.75 2.36 35.79
CA ARG A 1105 -36.85 3.17 35.24
C ARG A 1105 -37.71 2.38 34.24
N MET A 1106 -37.10 1.61 33.34
CA MET A 1106 -37.83 0.73 32.41
C MET A 1106 -38.68 -0.31 33.16
N GLN A 1107 -38.11 -0.94 34.18
CA GLN A 1107 -38.79 -1.96 34.99
C GLN A 1107 -39.94 -1.38 35.81
N ILE A 1108 -39.79 -0.19 36.39
CA ILE A 1108 -40.86 0.54 37.09
C ILE A 1108 -42.01 0.91 36.13
N LEU A 1109 -41.70 1.18 34.86
CA LEU A 1109 -42.68 1.40 33.78
C LEU A 1109 -43.25 0.09 33.19
N GLY A 1110 -42.95 -1.07 33.79
CA GLY A 1110 -43.49 -2.38 33.40
C GLY A 1110 -42.77 -3.06 32.23
N ALA A 1111 -41.64 -2.54 31.76
CA ALA A 1111 -40.93 -3.13 30.62
C ALA A 1111 -39.98 -4.28 31.03
N ARG A 1112 -40.00 -5.37 30.25
CA ARG A 1112 -39.09 -6.51 30.38
C ARG A 1112 -37.73 -6.17 29.78
N VAL A 1113 -36.73 -5.91 30.63
CA VAL A 1113 -35.35 -5.69 30.17
C VAL A 1113 -34.62 -7.02 30.01
N VAL A 1114 -34.03 -7.26 28.84
CA VAL A 1114 -33.33 -8.49 28.45
C VAL A 1114 -31.85 -8.19 28.22
N ALA A 1115 -30.98 -8.73 29.07
CA ALA A 1115 -29.54 -8.58 28.93
C ALA A 1115 -28.99 -9.47 27.81
N ALA A 1116 -28.52 -8.88 26.72
CA ALA A 1116 -27.80 -9.55 25.64
C ALA A 1116 -26.35 -9.81 26.08
N THR A 1117 -26.08 -11.05 26.52
CA THR A 1117 -24.77 -11.51 27.03
C THR A 1117 -23.93 -12.25 25.99
N ALA A 1118 -24.40 -12.34 24.74
CA ALA A 1118 -23.63 -12.88 23.62
C ALA A 1118 -22.60 -11.85 23.11
N GLY A 1119 -21.59 -12.32 22.37
CA GLY A 1119 -20.61 -11.45 21.70
C GLY A 1119 -19.88 -10.50 22.67
N GLN A 1120 -19.80 -9.23 22.31
CA GLN A 1120 -19.21 -8.16 23.13
C GLN A 1120 -20.18 -7.61 24.21
N SER A 1121 -21.40 -8.15 24.29
CA SER A 1121 -22.42 -7.75 25.28
C SER A 1121 -22.74 -6.25 25.27
N ALA A 1122 -22.87 -5.66 24.08
CA ALA A 1122 -23.09 -4.23 23.86
C ALA A 1122 -24.38 -3.96 23.06
N LEU A 1123 -24.63 -2.69 22.72
CA LEU A 1123 -25.75 -2.27 21.85
C LEU A 1123 -25.89 -3.07 20.55
N LYS A 1124 -24.80 -3.59 19.97
CA LYS A 1124 -24.88 -4.43 18.76
C LYS A 1124 -25.66 -5.72 19.04
N GLU A 1125 -25.21 -6.51 20.01
CA GLU A 1125 -25.88 -7.77 20.36
C GLU A 1125 -27.26 -7.54 20.98
N ALA A 1126 -27.51 -6.37 21.58
CA ALA A 1126 -28.86 -5.94 21.94
C ALA A 1126 -29.78 -5.75 20.71
N SER A 1127 -29.25 -5.17 19.62
CA SER A 1127 -29.97 -4.97 18.36
C SER A 1127 -30.27 -6.31 17.68
N ASP A 1128 -29.27 -7.18 17.58
CA ASP A 1128 -29.41 -8.53 17.01
C ASP A 1128 -30.43 -9.36 17.83
N SER A 1129 -30.37 -9.27 19.17
CA SER A 1129 -31.29 -9.97 20.08
C SER A 1129 -32.73 -9.46 19.97
N ALA A 1130 -32.94 -8.14 19.92
CA ALA A 1130 -34.27 -7.54 19.75
C ALA A 1130 -34.90 -7.88 18.40
N PHE A 1131 -34.10 -7.84 17.33
CA PHE A 1131 -34.61 -8.12 15.98
C PHE A 1131 -35.01 -9.59 15.82
N ASN A 1132 -34.24 -10.53 16.38
CA ASN A 1132 -34.59 -11.96 16.35
C ASN A 1132 -35.91 -12.24 17.11
N VAL A 1133 -36.08 -11.69 18.32
CA VAL A 1133 -37.33 -11.86 19.07
C VAL A 1133 -38.50 -11.16 18.39
N TYR A 1134 -38.28 -10.03 17.70
CA TYR A 1134 -39.31 -9.44 16.84
C TYR A 1134 -39.68 -10.33 15.65
N VAL A 1135 -38.73 -10.97 14.98
CA VAL A 1135 -39.04 -11.89 13.86
C VAL A 1135 -39.92 -13.06 14.32
N GLU A 1136 -39.69 -13.60 15.52
CA GLU A 1136 -40.52 -14.62 16.16
C GLU A 1136 -41.91 -14.08 16.57
N GLN A 1137 -41.98 -12.86 17.12
CA GLN A 1137 -43.18 -12.29 17.75
C GLN A 1137 -43.95 -11.27 16.88
N ARG A 1138 -43.59 -11.15 15.60
CA ARG A 1138 -44.09 -10.13 14.64
C ARG A 1138 -45.61 -10.05 14.48
N GLU A 1139 -46.36 -11.09 14.88
CA GLU A 1139 -47.83 -11.11 14.75
C GLU A 1139 -48.49 -10.23 15.82
N HIS A 1140 -48.03 -10.28 17.06
CA HIS A 1140 -48.53 -9.47 18.18
C HIS A 1140 -47.63 -8.29 18.59
N ALA A 1141 -46.34 -8.31 18.21
CA ALA A 1141 -45.37 -7.26 18.56
C ALA A 1141 -45.02 -6.31 17.39
N LEU A 1142 -44.54 -5.11 17.73
CA LEU A 1142 -43.95 -4.12 16.82
C LEU A 1142 -42.50 -3.81 17.24
N TYR A 1143 -41.55 -3.80 16.32
CA TYR A 1143 -40.19 -3.32 16.57
C TYR A 1143 -40.12 -1.80 16.48
N ALA A 1144 -39.62 -1.14 17.52
CA ALA A 1144 -39.57 0.32 17.63
C ALA A 1144 -38.12 0.79 17.76
N ILE A 1145 -37.39 0.76 16.64
CA ILE A 1145 -35.96 1.09 16.57
C ILE A 1145 -35.67 2.50 17.09
N GLY A 1146 -34.58 2.67 17.85
CA GLY A 1146 -34.25 3.91 18.54
C GLY A 1146 -33.54 4.97 17.72
N SER A 1147 -33.30 4.73 16.43
CA SER A 1147 -32.38 5.50 15.58
C SER A 1147 -32.87 5.55 14.14
N ALA A 1148 -32.52 6.60 13.40
CA ALA A 1148 -32.90 6.79 11.99
C ALA A 1148 -32.03 5.94 11.05
N ILE A 1149 -32.02 4.63 11.31
CA ILE A 1149 -31.17 3.60 10.70
C ILE A 1149 -32.01 2.33 10.43
N GLY A 1150 -31.39 1.31 9.85
CA GLY A 1150 -32.10 0.08 9.45
C GLY A 1150 -32.76 0.22 8.07
N PRO A 1151 -33.55 -0.78 7.64
CA PRO A 1151 -34.22 -0.74 6.34
C PRO A 1151 -35.38 0.26 6.33
N HIS A 1152 -35.76 0.72 5.13
CA HIS A 1152 -37.06 1.37 4.92
C HIS A 1152 -38.17 0.47 5.51
N PRO A 1153 -39.12 0.98 6.32
CA PRO A 1153 -39.47 2.39 6.48
C PRO A 1153 -38.90 3.02 7.75
N PHE A 1154 -38.11 2.27 8.55
CA PHE A 1154 -37.77 2.66 9.91
C PHE A 1154 -37.04 4.02 10.02
N PRO A 1155 -36.04 4.37 9.16
CA PRO A 1155 -35.48 5.72 9.13
C PRO A 1155 -36.50 6.83 8.89
N LEU A 1156 -37.48 6.59 8.01
CA LEU A 1156 -38.52 7.54 7.66
C LEU A 1156 -39.56 7.70 8.78
N ILE A 1157 -40.00 6.61 9.41
CA ILE A 1157 -40.89 6.65 10.59
C ILE A 1157 -40.21 7.42 11.74
N VAL A 1158 -38.92 7.15 11.99
CA VAL A 1158 -38.13 7.85 13.02
C VAL A 1158 -38.01 9.34 12.66
N ARG A 1159 -37.67 9.70 11.41
CA ARG A 1159 -37.65 11.09 10.93
C ARG A 1159 -38.99 11.77 11.17
N ASP A 1160 -40.09 11.18 10.73
CA ASP A 1160 -41.40 11.83 10.69
C ASP A 1160 -41.93 12.15 12.10
N PHE A 1161 -41.78 11.21 13.03
CA PHE A 1161 -42.16 11.46 14.42
C PHE A 1161 -41.19 12.43 15.12
N GLN A 1162 -39.90 12.43 14.77
CA GLN A 1162 -38.91 13.42 15.24
C GLN A 1162 -39.01 14.78 14.54
N SER A 1163 -39.72 14.91 13.42
CA SER A 1163 -39.79 16.16 12.63
C SER A 1163 -40.39 17.35 13.39
N VAL A 1164 -41.06 17.06 14.50
CA VAL A 1164 -41.56 18.05 15.47
C VAL A 1164 -40.45 18.93 16.05
N ILE A 1165 -39.21 18.42 16.17
CA ILE A 1165 -38.04 19.19 16.64
C ILE A 1165 -37.80 20.37 15.69
N GLY A 1166 -37.59 20.09 14.41
CA GLY A 1166 -37.29 21.09 13.38
C GLY A 1166 -38.45 22.05 13.14
N LYS A 1167 -39.68 21.53 13.06
CA LYS A 1167 -40.89 22.32 12.81
C LYS A 1167 -41.08 23.40 13.88
N GLU A 1168 -41.05 23.01 15.15
CA GLU A 1168 -41.11 23.97 16.25
C GLU A 1168 -39.88 24.89 16.31
N ALA A 1169 -38.68 24.38 16.03
CA ALA A 1169 -37.46 25.21 16.03
C ALA A 1169 -37.54 26.32 14.97
N ARG A 1170 -38.03 26.01 13.76
CA ARG A 1170 -38.23 26.99 12.68
C ARG A 1170 -39.32 28.01 13.01
N GLU A 1171 -40.46 27.55 13.50
CA GLU A 1171 -41.58 28.41 13.93
C GLU A 1171 -41.16 29.36 15.05
N GLN A 1172 -40.48 28.85 16.09
CA GLN A 1172 -40.00 29.64 17.21
C GLN A 1172 -38.88 30.60 16.82
N PHE A 1173 -37.95 30.19 15.95
CA PHE A 1173 -36.87 31.06 15.49
C PHE A 1173 -37.45 32.23 14.68
N LEU A 1174 -38.26 31.96 13.65
CA LEU A 1174 -38.94 32.99 12.85
C LEU A 1174 -39.76 33.97 13.70
N THR A 1175 -40.39 33.49 14.77
CA THR A 1175 -41.16 34.33 15.72
C THR A 1175 -40.26 35.18 16.62
N THR A 1176 -39.02 34.77 16.86
CA THR A 1176 -38.05 35.45 17.74
C THR A 1176 -37.13 36.43 16.96
N THR A 1177 -37.03 36.27 15.64
CA THR A 1177 -36.09 37.01 14.78
C THR A 1177 -36.80 37.76 13.63
N ASP A 1178 -38.02 38.22 13.87
CA ASP A 1178 -38.87 39.00 12.94
C ASP A 1178 -38.94 38.43 11.52
N GLY A 1179 -39.09 37.11 11.41
CA GLY A 1179 -39.27 36.39 10.15
C GLY A 1179 -37.98 35.98 9.42
N THR A 1180 -36.80 36.15 10.03
CA THR A 1180 -35.52 35.70 9.44
C THR A 1180 -35.20 34.24 9.78
N LEU A 1181 -34.58 33.51 8.85
CA LEU A 1181 -34.10 32.14 9.08
C LEU A 1181 -32.67 32.12 9.68
N PRO A 1182 -32.28 31.05 10.40
CA PRO A 1182 -30.92 30.92 10.90
C PRO A 1182 -29.92 30.71 9.76
N GLU A 1183 -28.76 31.37 9.80
CA GLU A 1183 -27.68 31.14 8.84
C GLU A 1183 -27.11 29.71 8.93
N HIS A 1184 -27.15 29.12 10.13
CA HIS A 1184 -26.54 27.85 10.48
C HIS A 1184 -27.45 27.04 11.42
N VAL A 1185 -27.66 25.75 11.12
CA VAL A 1185 -28.42 24.81 11.98
C VAL A 1185 -27.54 23.61 12.31
N VAL A 1186 -27.11 23.52 13.57
CA VAL A 1186 -26.20 22.47 14.06
C VAL A 1186 -26.97 21.38 14.79
N ALA A 1187 -26.70 20.10 14.50
CA ALA A 1187 -27.28 18.98 15.23
C ALA A 1187 -26.35 17.75 15.29
N CYS A 1188 -26.33 17.08 16.44
CA CYS A 1188 -25.58 15.84 16.61
C CYS A 1188 -26.21 14.70 15.79
N VAL A 1189 -25.40 13.97 15.03
CA VAL A 1189 -25.83 12.84 14.19
C VAL A 1189 -26.02 11.59 15.04
N ALA A 1190 -24.91 10.93 15.43
CA ALA A 1190 -24.93 9.60 16.05
C ALA A 1190 -25.89 8.65 15.31
N GLY A 1191 -26.90 8.08 15.98
CA GLY A 1191 -27.95 7.27 15.35
C GLY A 1191 -28.97 8.07 14.50
N GLY A 1192 -28.60 9.20 13.90
CA GLY A 1192 -29.38 10.06 12.98
C GLY A 1192 -30.62 10.77 13.56
N SER A 1193 -31.28 10.19 14.55
CA SER A 1193 -32.62 10.58 15.05
C SER A 1193 -32.79 12.04 15.49
N ASN A 1194 -31.73 12.70 15.97
CA ASN A 1194 -31.79 14.11 16.36
C ASN A 1194 -31.63 15.03 15.13
N ALA A 1195 -30.53 14.86 14.39
CA ALA A 1195 -30.24 15.58 13.15
C ALA A 1195 -31.40 15.50 12.14
N MET A 1196 -31.96 14.31 11.90
CA MET A 1196 -33.09 14.14 10.97
C MET A 1196 -34.38 14.80 11.46
N GLY A 1197 -34.62 14.85 12.77
CA GLY A 1197 -35.74 15.60 13.35
C GLY A 1197 -35.57 17.11 13.19
N MET A 1198 -34.37 17.62 13.47
CA MET A 1198 -34.02 19.04 13.36
C MET A 1198 -34.07 19.53 11.90
N TYR A 1199 -33.36 18.87 10.98
CA TYR A 1199 -33.22 19.37 9.60
C TYR A 1199 -34.51 19.25 8.78
N SER A 1200 -35.47 18.42 9.18
CA SER A 1200 -36.72 18.17 8.44
C SER A 1200 -37.61 19.39 8.15
N ALA A 1201 -37.32 20.54 8.76
CA ALA A 1201 -38.00 21.81 8.48
C ALA A 1201 -37.12 22.83 7.72
N PHE A 1202 -35.81 22.60 7.61
CA PHE A 1202 -34.83 23.51 7.00
C PHE A 1202 -34.18 22.92 5.74
N ILE A 1203 -34.53 21.69 5.36
CA ILE A 1203 -33.92 20.94 4.24
C ILE A 1203 -34.12 21.61 2.88
N ASP A 1204 -35.27 22.27 2.66
CA ASP A 1204 -35.59 23.00 1.44
C ASP A 1204 -35.10 24.47 1.46
N ASP A 1205 -34.71 24.98 2.63
CA ASP A 1205 -34.25 26.36 2.80
C ASP A 1205 -32.77 26.51 2.40
N THR A 1206 -32.47 26.59 1.11
CA THR A 1206 -31.08 26.55 0.59
C THR A 1206 -30.12 27.66 1.09
N ALA A 1207 -30.63 28.67 1.79
CA ALA A 1207 -29.82 29.69 2.47
C ALA A 1207 -29.28 29.23 3.85
N VAL A 1208 -29.87 28.19 4.44
CA VAL A 1208 -29.57 27.67 5.78
C VAL A 1208 -28.49 26.59 5.70
N LYS A 1209 -27.35 26.79 6.37
CA LYS A 1209 -26.25 25.83 6.36
C LYS A 1209 -26.46 24.76 7.44
N LEU A 1210 -26.78 23.55 7.03
CA LEU A 1210 -26.97 22.40 7.92
C LEU A 1210 -25.61 21.80 8.34
N HIS A 1211 -25.39 21.66 9.64
CA HIS A 1211 -24.13 21.18 10.22
C HIS A 1211 -24.33 19.93 11.09
N ALA A 1212 -23.70 18.84 10.65
CA ALA A 1212 -23.68 17.54 11.31
C ALA A 1212 -22.44 17.42 12.20
N VAL A 1213 -22.62 17.00 13.46
CA VAL A 1213 -21.55 16.81 14.46
C VAL A 1213 -21.63 15.40 15.06
N GLU A 1214 -20.49 14.77 15.34
CA GLU A 1214 -20.44 13.47 16.04
C GLU A 1214 -19.75 13.59 17.41
N PRO A 1215 -20.05 12.69 18.37
CA PRO A 1215 -19.50 12.78 19.73
C PRO A 1215 -18.03 12.36 19.77
N LEU A 1216 -17.16 13.25 19.31
CA LEU A 1216 -15.70 13.38 19.54
C LEU A 1216 -15.14 14.63 18.82
N GLY A 1217 -15.90 15.25 17.90
CA GLY A 1217 -15.51 16.38 17.05
C GLY A 1217 -16.11 16.21 15.65
#